data_AF-A0A1M4YKT5-F1
#
_entry.id   AF-A0A1M4YKT5-F1
#
_cell.length_a   1.000
_cell.length_b   1.000
_cell.length_c   1.000
_cell.angle_alpha   90.00
_cell.angle_beta   90.00
_cell.angle_gamma   90.00
#
_symmetry.space_group_name_H-M   'P 1'
#
loop_
_entity.id
_entity.type
_entity.pdbx_description
1 polymer ?
#
loop_
_entity_poly.entity_id
_entity_poly.type
_entity_poly.pdbx_seq_one_letter_code
_entity_poly.pdbx_strand_id
1 'polypeptide(L)'
;MLKRIGILFILVLCAHMLSWGNSAVIIKSVYLDPGLGDADIFVPLEFLLEEVDKRTSDPLEQSDQVEGEGGQILLVAPSFSDWPAGSQDLRQAYPLPGEKEGYRILSIGRQIYVQGTDFRGLLYGIGYFLRKAVYAGTLQWEGASISTAPDKPVRGHQIGFRNTANSYDAWTPGQYEQYLRDMIVFGTNSIENTPSYGEQSPHFTLSRRRMNVELSRLSKKYRLDYWIWTPIEFDLRNREKAGAYLRRQEELYRALPRLDAVFIPGGDPGDNPPERVLPMMEQMARTLKKHHPEARLWLSLQGFSPQESQFVYDYLARQSPRWMGGLVAGPGSPPMAETRAALPEQYALRHYPDITHTVRCQYPNWWWDPAYNFTLGREPINPQPRRYRNIVRHTEEYTDGFITYSDGMHDDLNKMIWSQLGWDKATDPGDLVKDYANYFLDSHMADRIADALFALEQNWDGAVKYNGSVTGTLRLWQTVSRDRELDNTGNEWRWNMYLLRAYYDALVRKRFIYEEKLEQQANAVMQKSKELGSAAVIDSVKGILNRAESYVEHDPWKDRIYSLADELFREIGYQSSVPLYRAKNPERSAILDFVDRPLNNRWWIESEFERISGWTESRKVERLVQVGSWETPGKGSFYDDVGNVYKSPHVVKLQAPDNDPLFELSDNPGFDWWEEGYSKARLSWMSSMRWPVMQYRGLDPGARYIIRLTGVGEFYTYADGQPLEAVTERKETGEIIELDVPRTLTRDGTLRLTWQNKDERHLNWRQHSRLNEIWLIKEAL
;
A
#
# COMPACT_ATOMS: atom_id res chain seq x y z
N MET A 1 -30.51 34.63 -49.78
CA MET A 1 -29.38 33.75 -50.16
C MET A 1 -28.45 33.42 -48.99
N LEU A 2 -28.07 34.38 -48.13
CA LEU A 2 -27.13 34.12 -47.02
C LEU A 2 -27.62 33.15 -45.92
N LYS A 3 -28.93 33.02 -45.65
CA LYS A 3 -29.44 32.05 -44.66
C LYS A 3 -29.43 30.58 -45.11
N ARG A 4 -29.38 30.31 -46.43
CA ARG A 4 -29.29 28.94 -46.97
C ARG A 4 -27.84 28.44 -47.06
N ILE A 5 -26.87 29.34 -47.14
CA ILE A 5 -25.44 29.01 -47.14
C ILE A 5 -24.97 28.63 -45.73
N GLY A 6 -25.45 29.31 -44.68
CA GLY A 6 -25.11 28.97 -43.29
C GLY A 6 -25.62 27.60 -42.81
N ILE A 7 -26.81 27.18 -43.28
CA ILE A 7 -27.36 25.85 -42.93
C ILE A 7 -26.65 24.73 -43.70
N LEU A 8 -26.23 24.98 -44.95
CA LEU A 8 -25.46 24.01 -45.74
C LEU A 8 -24.01 23.87 -45.20
N PHE A 9 -23.40 24.95 -44.71
CA PHE A 9 -22.06 24.91 -44.11
C PHE A 9 -22.04 24.18 -42.76
N ILE A 10 -23.09 24.33 -41.95
CA ILE A 10 -23.24 23.61 -40.67
C ILE A 10 -23.59 22.13 -40.92
N LEU A 11 -24.39 21.81 -41.94
CA LEU A 11 -24.66 20.42 -42.31
C LEU A 11 -23.45 19.71 -42.95
N VAL A 12 -22.58 20.41 -43.68
CA VAL A 12 -21.34 19.84 -44.22
C VAL A 12 -20.27 19.69 -43.14
N LEU A 13 -20.18 20.60 -42.17
CA LEU A 13 -19.30 20.42 -40.99
C LEU A 13 -19.81 19.32 -40.05
N CYS A 14 -21.12 19.22 -39.82
CA CYS A 14 -21.69 18.10 -39.09
C CYS A 14 -21.56 16.78 -39.87
N ALA A 15 -21.68 16.77 -41.20
CA ALA A 15 -21.49 15.56 -42.00
C ALA A 15 -20.02 15.11 -42.12
N HIS A 16 -19.04 16.03 -42.06
CA HIS A 16 -17.62 15.66 -41.95
C HIS A 16 -17.20 15.28 -40.53
N MET A 17 -17.87 15.79 -39.49
CA MET A 17 -17.69 15.31 -38.12
C MET A 17 -18.49 14.04 -37.80
N LEU A 18 -19.46 13.65 -38.63
CA LEU A 18 -20.28 12.43 -38.47
C LEU A 18 -19.94 11.32 -39.48
N SER A 19 -18.93 11.48 -40.36
CA SER A 19 -18.51 10.43 -41.32
C SER A 19 -17.21 9.71 -40.95
N TRP A 20 -16.65 9.96 -39.77
CA TRP A 20 -15.60 9.14 -39.16
C TRP A 20 -16.18 8.52 -37.89
N GLY A 21 -17.20 7.68 -38.05
CA GLY A 21 -17.48 6.70 -37.01
C GLY A 21 -16.22 5.84 -36.88
N ASN A 22 -15.51 5.95 -35.75
CA ASN A 22 -14.45 5.02 -35.40
C ASN A 22 -15.10 3.65 -35.21
N SER A 23 -15.33 2.94 -36.31
CA SER A 23 -15.56 1.51 -36.27
C SER A 23 -14.28 0.87 -35.73
N ALA A 24 -14.40 0.02 -34.72
CA ALA A 24 -13.27 -0.73 -34.16
C ALA A 24 -12.38 -1.31 -35.28
N VAL A 25 -11.09 -1.03 -35.23
CA VAL A 25 -10.12 -1.63 -36.16
C VAL A 25 -9.68 -2.96 -35.58
N ILE A 26 -10.08 -4.06 -36.23
CA ILE A 26 -9.51 -5.38 -35.93
C ILE A 26 -8.09 -5.41 -36.47
N ILE A 27 -7.12 -5.56 -35.56
CA ILE A 27 -5.70 -5.65 -35.87
C ILE A 27 -5.34 -7.12 -36.14
N LYS A 28 -4.63 -7.36 -37.24
CA LYS A 28 -4.24 -8.70 -37.71
C LYS A 28 -2.74 -8.88 -37.86
N SER A 29 -2.02 -7.80 -38.13
CA SER A 29 -0.58 -7.87 -38.37
C SER A 29 0.19 -6.75 -37.70
N VAL A 30 1.49 -6.96 -37.55
CA VAL A 30 2.46 -5.95 -37.10
C VAL A 30 3.58 -5.81 -38.12
N TYR A 31 3.91 -4.58 -38.47
CA TYR A 31 5.07 -4.22 -39.28
C TYR A 31 6.15 -3.61 -38.38
N LEU A 32 7.40 -4.04 -38.59
CA LEU A 32 8.57 -3.48 -37.91
C LEU A 32 9.41 -2.70 -38.92
N ASP A 33 9.54 -1.40 -38.69
CA ASP A 33 10.38 -0.53 -39.52
C ASP A 33 11.86 -0.94 -39.46
N PRO A 34 12.50 -1.26 -40.60
CA PRO A 34 13.94 -1.54 -40.67
C PRO A 34 14.80 -0.39 -40.15
N GLY A 35 14.30 0.85 -40.19
CA GLY A 35 14.95 2.05 -39.67
C GLY A 35 15.17 2.04 -38.16
N LEU A 36 14.55 1.11 -37.42
CA LEU A 36 14.76 0.95 -35.99
C LEU A 36 16.13 0.32 -35.64
N GLY A 37 16.83 -0.27 -36.63
CA GLY A 37 18.30 -0.35 -36.75
C GLY A 37 19.16 -1.00 -35.64
N ASP A 38 18.60 -1.45 -34.52
CA ASP A 38 19.34 -1.95 -33.36
C ASP A 38 19.20 -3.47 -33.20
N ALA A 39 20.25 -4.19 -32.80
CA ALA A 39 20.21 -5.66 -32.66
C ALA A 39 19.19 -6.14 -31.60
N ASP A 40 18.87 -5.26 -30.63
CA ASP A 40 17.90 -5.50 -29.56
C ASP A 40 16.46 -5.09 -29.95
N ILE A 41 16.20 -4.61 -31.18
CA ILE A 41 14.87 -4.12 -31.59
C ILE A 41 13.79 -5.21 -31.65
N PHE A 42 14.21 -6.47 -31.74
CA PHE A 42 13.28 -7.60 -31.68
C PHE A 42 12.60 -7.70 -30.32
N VAL A 43 13.15 -7.11 -29.25
CA VAL A 43 12.55 -7.19 -27.91
C VAL A 43 11.19 -6.48 -27.84
N PRO A 44 11.01 -5.21 -28.27
CA PRO A 44 9.68 -4.60 -28.37
C PRO A 44 8.68 -5.37 -29.23
N LEU A 45 9.13 -5.96 -30.35
CA LEU A 45 8.28 -6.77 -31.22
C LEU A 45 7.84 -8.07 -30.53
N GLU A 46 8.78 -8.85 -29.98
CA GLU A 46 8.52 -10.06 -29.19
C GLU A 46 7.57 -9.76 -28.03
N PHE A 47 7.81 -8.64 -27.33
CA PHE A 47 6.96 -8.17 -26.25
C PHE A 47 5.52 -7.93 -26.71
N LEU A 48 5.30 -7.20 -27.81
CA LEU A 48 3.96 -6.96 -28.34
C LEU A 48 3.28 -8.28 -28.76
N LEU A 49 3.97 -9.11 -29.55
CA LEU A 49 3.42 -10.35 -30.08
C LEU A 49 3.00 -11.31 -28.95
N GLU A 50 3.89 -11.53 -27.97
CA GLU A 50 3.63 -12.46 -26.87
C GLU A 50 2.56 -11.94 -25.89
N GLU A 51 2.48 -10.63 -25.65
CA GLU A 51 1.42 -10.09 -24.78
C GLU A 51 0.04 -10.10 -25.44
N VAL A 52 -0.03 -10.02 -26.77
CA VAL A 52 -1.29 -10.18 -27.52
C VAL A 52 -1.70 -11.65 -27.60
N ASP A 53 -0.76 -12.57 -27.86
CA ASP A 53 -1.02 -14.01 -27.93
C ASP A 53 -1.61 -14.56 -26.62
N LYS A 54 -1.20 -14.03 -25.46
CA LYS A 54 -1.76 -14.39 -24.15
C LYS A 54 -3.21 -13.99 -23.93
N ARG A 55 -3.75 -13.06 -24.74
CA ARG A 55 -5.03 -12.38 -24.50
C ARG A 55 -6.02 -12.53 -25.65
N THR A 56 -5.61 -13.16 -26.75
CA THR A 56 -6.42 -13.29 -27.95
C THR A 56 -6.35 -14.73 -28.46
N SER A 57 -7.38 -15.17 -29.19
CA SER A 57 -7.39 -16.47 -29.87
C SER A 57 -6.95 -16.37 -31.34
N ASP A 58 -6.58 -15.16 -31.76
CA ASP A 58 -6.23 -14.77 -33.12
C ASP A 58 -4.91 -13.97 -33.07
N PRO A 59 -3.76 -14.68 -33.09
CA PRO A 59 -2.46 -14.08 -32.88
C PRO A 59 -2.09 -13.11 -34.02
N LEU A 60 -1.28 -12.11 -33.69
CA LEU A 60 -0.76 -11.17 -34.68
C LEU A 60 0.32 -11.81 -35.55
N GLU A 61 0.21 -11.61 -36.86
CA GLU A 61 1.25 -12.02 -37.81
C GLU A 61 2.26 -10.89 -38.02
N GLN A 62 3.56 -11.22 -38.02
CA GLN A 62 4.57 -10.27 -38.47
C GLN A 62 4.49 -10.13 -40.00
N SER A 63 4.33 -8.90 -40.48
CA SER A 63 4.30 -8.56 -41.90
C SER A 63 5.56 -7.81 -42.30
N ASP A 64 6.12 -8.15 -43.46
CA ASP A 64 7.29 -7.48 -44.05
C ASP A 64 6.90 -6.22 -44.83
N GLN A 65 5.61 -5.92 -44.97
CA GLN A 65 5.09 -4.80 -45.75
C GLN A 65 4.00 -4.03 -45.01
N VAL A 66 3.90 -2.75 -45.35
CA VAL A 66 2.78 -1.91 -44.90
C VAL A 66 1.54 -2.28 -45.72
N GLU A 67 0.53 -2.84 -45.05
CA GLU A 67 -0.69 -3.36 -45.67
C GLU A 67 -1.75 -2.27 -45.86
N GLY A 68 -2.43 -2.26 -47.02
CA GLY A 68 -3.41 -1.23 -47.37
C GLY A 68 -4.85 -1.49 -46.91
N GLU A 69 -5.25 -2.76 -46.69
CA GLU A 69 -6.66 -3.14 -46.45
C GLU A 69 -6.89 -3.80 -45.07
N GLY A 70 -5.83 -4.32 -44.42
CA GLY A 70 -5.87 -4.92 -43.09
C GLY A 70 -5.70 -3.91 -41.94
N GLY A 71 -6.15 -4.26 -40.73
CA GLY A 71 -5.77 -3.49 -39.53
C GLY A 71 -4.36 -3.89 -39.11
N GLN A 72 -3.44 -2.93 -39.04
CA GLN A 72 -2.02 -3.20 -38.86
C GLN A 72 -1.39 -2.24 -37.84
N ILE A 73 -0.54 -2.76 -36.94
CA ILE A 73 0.32 -1.96 -36.08
C ILE A 73 1.65 -1.73 -36.80
N LEU A 74 2.15 -0.50 -36.81
CA LEU A 74 3.46 -0.16 -37.36
C LEU A 74 4.35 0.34 -36.23
N LEU A 75 5.36 -0.44 -35.87
CA LEU A 75 6.42 -0.02 -34.96
C LEU A 75 7.47 0.72 -35.79
N VAL A 76 7.56 2.04 -35.63
CA VAL A 76 8.36 2.90 -36.52
C VAL A 76 9.46 3.66 -35.81
N ALA A 77 10.59 3.87 -36.49
CA ALA A 77 11.72 4.64 -35.96
C ALA A 77 11.40 6.13 -35.88
N PRO A 78 12.07 6.91 -35.01
CA PRO A 78 11.94 8.38 -34.99
C PRO A 78 12.16 9.02 -36.37
N SER A 79 13.02 8.43 -37.20
CA SER A 79 13.37 8.88 -38.55
C SER A 79 12.42 8.43 -39.65
N PHE A 80 11.35 7.70 -39.33
CA PHE A 80 10.41 7.16 -40.32
C PHE A 80 9.85 8.25 -41.24
N SER A 81 9.98 8.04 -42.56
CA SER A 81 9.62 9.01 -43.60
C SER A 81 8.39 8.62 -44.42
N ASP A 82 8.01 7.35 -44.42
CA ASP A 82 7.07 6.76 -45.38
C ASP A 82 5.63 6.87 -44.88
N TRP A 83 5.21 8.12 -44.61
CA TRP A 83 3.90 8.43 -44.07
C TRP A 83 2.80 8.43 -45.13
N PRO A 84 1.56 8.01 -44.79
CA PRO A 84 0.42 8.10 -45.70
C PRO A 84 0.17 9.56 -46.14
N ALA A 85 -0.22 9.74 -47.40
CA ALA A 85 -0.56 11.05 -47.93
C ALA A 85 -1.71 11.70 -47.13
N GLY A 86 -1.60 13.00 -46.85
CA GLY A 86 -2.61 13.73 -46.06
C GLY A 86 -2.47 13.60 -44.54
N SER A 87 -1.53 12.79 -44.02
CA SER A 87 -1.29 12.64 -42.56
C SER A 87 -0.56 13.82 -41.90
N GLN A 88 -0.20 14.86 -42.65
CA GLN A 88 0.65 15.95 -42.16
C GLN A 88 0.02 16.69 -40.98
N ASP A 89 -1.25 17.08 -41.09
CA ASP A 89 -1.93 17.84 -40.05
C ASP A 89 -2.05 17.02 -38.75
N LEU A 90 -2.32 15.72 -38.86
CA LEU A 90 -2.38 14.81 -37.71
C LEU A 90 -1.01 14.70 -37.01
N ARG A 91 0.08 14.56 -37.79
CA ARG A 91 1.45 14.51 -37.24
C ARG A 91 1.90 15.82 -36.61
N GLN A 92 1.35 16.95 -37.04
CA GLN A 92 1.58 18.25 -36.41
C GLN A 92 0.76 18.42 -35.13
N ALA A 93 -0.47 17.92 -35.10
CA ALA A 93 -1.31 17.92 -33.90
C ALA A 93 -0.76 16.99 -32.80
N TYR A 94 -0.12 15.88 -33.19
CA TYR A 94 0.51 14.90 -32.31
C TYR A 94 1.99 14.71 -32.70
N PRO A 95 2.86 15.69 -32.36
CA PRO A 95 4.29 15.60 -32.65
C PRO A 95 4.92 14.42 -31.88
N LEU A 96 6.09 13.94 -32.29
CA LEU A 96 6.84 13.03 -31.42
C LEU A 96 7.46 13.87 -30.29
N PRO A 97 7.29 13.50 -29.00
CA PRO A 97 7.90 14.24 -27.90
C PRO A 97 9.42 14.32 -28.01
N GLY A 98 10.00 15.46 -27.62
CA GLY A 98 11.46 15.64 -27.59
C GLY A 98 12.12 15.00 -26.35
N GLU A 99 11.30 14.73 -25.33
CA GLU A 99 11.65 14.16 -24.05
C GLU A 99 11.98 12.67 -24.16
N LYS A 100 12.93 12.20 -23.33
CA LYS A 100 13.27 10.77 -23.24
C LYS A 100 12.06 9.95 -22.81
N GLU A 101 12.03 8.71 -23.23
CA GLU A 101 10.94 7.76 -22.95
C GLU A 101 9.56 8.19 -23.50
N GLY A 102 9.47 9.32 -24.22
CA GLY A 102 8.22 9.77 -24.84
C GLY A 102 7.81 8.90 -26.02
N TYR A 103 6.53 8.96 -26.37
CA TYR A 103 6.00 8.30 -27.56
C TYR A 103 4.82 9.05 -28.16
N ARG A 104 4.48 8.67 -29.39
CA ARG A 104 3.18 8.97 -29.98
C ARG A 104 2.57 7.73 -30.61
N ILE A 105 1.24 7.74 -30.64
CA ILE A 105 0.43 6.78 -31.38
C ILE A 105 -0.45 7.55 -32.34
N LEU A 106 -0.43 7.18 -33.63
CA LEU A 106 -1.25 7.79 -34.66
C LEU A 106 -2.16 6.74 -35.29
N SER A 107 -3.46 7.00 -35.27
CA SER A 107 -4.46 6.17 -35.95
C SER A 107 -4.77 6.80 -37.31
N ILE A 108 -4.27 6.20 -38.40
CA ILE A 108 -4.44 6.68 -39.77
C ILE A 108 -5.19 5.60 -40.57
N GLY A 109 -6.50 5.80 -40.74
CA GLY A 109 -7.36 4.77 -41.34
C GLY A 109 -7.37 3.50 -40.49
N ARG A 110 -6.86 2.40 -41.05
CA ARG A 110 -6.75 1.09 -40.36
C ARG A 110 -5.34 0.82 -39.79
N GLN A 111 -4.42 1.77 -39.93
CA GLN A 111 -3.02 1.64 -39.54
C GLN A 111 -2.73 2.41 -38.25
N ILE A 112 -2.11 1.72 -37.29
CA ILE A 112 -1.78 2.26 -35.97
C ILE A 112 -0.26 2.39 -35.86
N TYR A 113 0.24 3.62 -35.99
CA TYR A 113 1.67 3.90 -35.90
C TYR A 113 2.06 4.10 -34.45
N VAL A 114 2.98 3.29 -33.94
CA VAL A 114 3.59 3.44 -32.61
C VAL A 114 5.03 3.88 -32.80
N GLN A 115 5.34 5.09 -32.34
CA GLN A 115 6.66 5.69 -32.48
C GLN A 115 7.15 6.19 -31.12
N GLY A 116 8.27 5.63 -30.64
CA GLY A 116 8.96 6.09 -29.43
C GLY A 116 10.08 7.07 -29.75
N THR A 117 10.39 7.99 -28.83
CA THR A 117 11.57 8.87 -28.92
C THR A 117 12.86 8.06 -28.73
N ASP A 118 12.80 7.00 -27.94
CA ASP A 118 13.86 6.02 -27.74
C ASP A 118 13.27 4.61 -27.54
N PHE A 119 14.13 3.63 -27.23
CA PHE A 119 13.72 2.24 -27.02
C PHE A 119 12.65 2.08 -25.92
N ARG A 120 12.78 2.80 -24.79
CA ARG A 120 11.79 2.73 -23.72
C ARG A 120 10.50 3.42 -24.15
N GLY A 121 10.60 4.54 -24.86
CA GLY A 121 9.44 5.19 -25.46
C GLY A 121 8.64 4.26 -26.37
N LEU A 122 9.32 3.44 -27.18
CA LEU A 122 8.63 2.46 -28.02
C LEU A 122 7.92 1.39 -27.16
N LEU A 123 8.57 0.86 -26.12
CA LEU A 123 7.95 -0.07 -25.17
C LEU A 123 6.73 0.54 -24.47
N TYR A 124 6.80 1.81 -24.07
CA TYR A 124 5.69 2.49 -23.39
C TYR A 124 4.54 2.85 -24.34
N GLY A 125 4.84 3.16 -25.59
CA GLY A 125 3.83 3.29 -26.64
C GLY A 125 3.10 1.98 -26.90
N ILE A 126 3.84 0.85 -26.97
CA ILE A 126 3.24 -0.49 -27.02
C ILE A 126 2.41 -0.75 -25.76
N GLY A 127 2.92 -0.42 -24.58
CA GLY A 127 2.18 -0.55 -23.32
C GLY A 127 0.87 0.22 -23.33
N TYR A 128 0.86 1.48 -23.78
CA TYR A 128 -0.37 2.26 -23.93
C TYR A 128 -1.34 1.60 -24.89
N PHE A 129 -0.84 1.14 -26.04
CA PHE A 129 -1.66 0.43 -27.00
C PHE A 129 -2.33 -0.79 -26.35
N LEU A 130 -1.56 -1.62 -25.64
CA LEU A 130 -2.08 -2.82 -24.96
C LEU A 130 -3.12 -2.48 -23.87
N ARG A 131 -2.90 -1.42 -23.07
CA ARG A 131 -3.88 -1.02 -22.05
C ARG A 131 -5.21 -0.53 -22.63
N LYS A 132 -5.18 0.05 -23.84
CA LYS A 132 -6.35 0.67 -24.49
C LYS A 132 -7.02 -0.23 -25.54
N ALA A 133 -6.35 -1.28 -26.00
CA ALA A 133 -6.93 -2.25 -26.92
C ALA A 133 -8.01 -3.09 -26.20
N VAL A 134 -9.00 -3.53 -26.97
CA VAL A 134 -10.07 -4.41 -26.49
C VAL A 134 -9.75 -5.84 -26.93
N TYR A 135 -9.78 -6.76 -25.99
CA TYR A 135 -9.53 -8.19 -26.19
C TYR A 135 -10.86 -8.94 -26.22
N ALA A 136 -11.34 -9.33 -27.40
CA ALA A 136 -12.63 -10.01 -27.60
C ALA A 136 -12.48 -11.17 -28.59
N GLY A 137 -11.59 -12.11 -28.28
CA GLY A 137 -11.07 -13.15 -29.19
C GLY A 137 -10.12 -12.60 -30.26
N THR A 138 -10.40 -11.41 -30.76
CA THR A 138 -9.55 -10.62 -31.66
C THR A 138 -9.03 -9.37 -30.96
N LEU A 139 -7.92 -8.81 -31.45
CA LEU A 139 -7.37 -7.54 -30.98
C LEU A 139 -8.07 -6.37 -31.68
N GLN A 140 -8.75 -5.51 -30.91
CA GLN A 140 -9.51 -4.38 -31.45
C GLN A 140 -8.94 -3.05 -30.94
N TRP A 141 -8.83 -2.07 -31.83
CA TRP A 141 -8.38 -0.73 -31.51
C TRP A 141 -9.46 0.32 -31.83
N GLU A 142 -9.84 1.07 -30.80
CA GLU A 142 -10.73 2.23 -30.88
C GLU A 142 -10.05 3.52 -30.36
N GLY A 143 -8.77 3.42 -29.98
CA GLY A 143 -8.04 4.49 -29.32
C GLY A 143 -7.77 5.69 -30.23
N ALA A 144 -7.76 6.87 -29.61
CA ALA A 144 -7.40 8.11 -30.30
C ALA A 144 -5.88 8.22 -30.53
N SER A 145 -5.50 9.10 -31.45
CA SER A 145 -4.09 9.50 -31.59
C SER A 145 -3.64 10.28 -30.35
N ILE A 146 -2.40 10.07 -29.91
CA ILE A 146 -1.83 10.69 -28.71
C ILE A 146 -0.33 10.95 -28.91
N SER A 147 0.18 11.96 -28.22
CA SER A 147 1.62 12.22 -28.03
C SER A 147 1.85 12.56 -26.56
N THR A 148 2.73 11.84 -25.89
CA THR A 148 2.95 12.03 -24.45
C THR A 148 4.33 11.55 -24.00
N ALA A 149 4.83 12.12 -22.92
CA ALA A 149 6.09 11.78 -22.27
C ALA A 149 5.89 11.82 -20.75
N PRO A 150 6.72 11.11 -19.97
CA PRO A 150 6.51 11.02 -18.53
C PRO A 150 6.91 12.30 -17.78
N ASP A 151 6.11 12.68 -16.79
CA ASP A 151 6.39 13.79 -15.86
C ASP A 151 7.62 13.52 -14.98
N LYS A 152 7.82 12.27 -14.54
CA LYS A 152 8.90 11.88 -13.63
C LYS A 152 9.93 10.99 -14.30
N PRO A 153 11.24 11.32 -14.25
CA PRO A 153 12.29 10.49 -14.85
C PRO A 153 12.56 9.17 -14.11
N VAL A 154 12.17 9.02 -12.85
CA VAL A 154 12.32 7.76 -12.09
C VAL A 154 10.94 7.23 -11.69
N ARG A 155 10.56 6.07 -12.22
CA ARG A 155 9.28 5.41 -11.94
C ARG A 155 9.54 3.92 -11.72
N GLY A 156 9.59 3.50 -10.46
CA GLY A 156 9.97 2.13 -10.16
C GLY A 156 9.37 1.55 -8.90
N HIS A 157 9.67 0.27 -8.69
CA HIS A 157 9.16 -0.52 -7.57
C HIS A 157 10.23 -1.46 -7.04
N GLN A 158 10.25 -1.64 -5.72
CA GLN A 158 11.05 -2.68 -5.11
C GLN A 158 10.36 -4.05 -5.30
N ILE A 159 11.12 -5.00 -5.85
CA ILE A 159 10.69 -6.39 -6.11
C ILE A 159 11.73 -7.37 -5.57
N GLY A 160 12.07 -7.21 -4.28
CA GLY A 160 13.19 -7.90 -3.66
C GLY A 160 12.99 -9.41 -3.51
N PHE A 161 13.97 -10.21 -3.94
CA PHE A 161 14.02 -11.66 -3.72
C PHE A 161 14.53 -11.99 -2.30
N ARG A 162 13.65 -11.83 -1.29
CA ARG A 162 13.98 -11.98 0.14
C ARG A 162 12.86 -12.67 0.92
N ASN A 163 13.22 -13.34 2.03
CA ASN A 163 12.30 -14.10 2.90
C ASN A 163 11.23 -13.28 3.62
N THR A 164 11.30 -11.95 3.56
CA THR A 164 10.23 -11.07 4.09
C THR A 164 9.19 -10.72 3.03
N ALA A 165 9.44 -11.07 1.76
CA ALA A 165 8.44 -10.91 0.73
C ALA A 165 7.37 -11.99 0.90
N ASN A 166 6.12 -11.67 0.59
CA ASN A 166 5.02 -12.64 0.72
C ASN A 166 4.78 -13.50 -0.53
N SER A 167 5.51 -13.25 -1.63
CA SER A 167 5.38 -14.01 -2.87
C SER A 167 6.66 -14.07 -3.72
N TYR A 168 7.42 -12.96 -3.79
CA TYR A 168 8.55 -12.79 -4.72
C TYR A 168 9.69 -13.81 -4.58
N ASP A 169 9.91 -14.30 -3.37
CA ASP A 169 10.92 -15.30 -3.05
C ASP A 169 10.58 -16.69 -3.61
N ALA A 170 9.31 -16.97 -3.90
CA ALA A 170 8.84 -18.19 -4.53
C ALA A 170 8.89 -18.13 -6.07
N TRP A 171 9.22 -16.99 -6.67
CA TRP A 171 9.14 -16.80 -8.12
C TRP A 171 10.34 -17.35 -8.86
N THR A 172 10.07 -17.91 -10.04
CA THR A 172 11.08 -18.27 -11.05
C THR A 172 11.54 -17.04 -11.84
N PRO A 173 12.68 -17.10 -12.55
CA PRO A 173 13.08 -16.01 -13.45
C PRO A 173 12.03 -15.67 -14.50
N GLY A 174 11.26 -16.65 -14.99
CA GLY A 174 10.19 -16.43 -15.96
C GLY A 174 9.00 -15.66 -15.37
N GLN A 175 8.60 -15.96 -14.13
CA GLN A 175 7.58 -15.19 -13.42
C GLN A 175 8.03 -13.75 -13.17
N TYR A 176 9.30 -13.54 -12.79
CA TYR A 176 9.86 -12.20 -12.71
C TYR A 176 9.84 -11.48 -14.06
N GLU A 177 10.25 -12.14 -15.14
CA GLU A 177 10.20 -11.53 -16.48
C GLU A 177 8.78 -11.11 -16.86
N GLN A 178 7.78 -11.97 -16.64
CA GLN A 178 6.38 -11.60 -16.87
C GLN A 178 5.97 -10.40 -16.01
N TYR A 179 6.32 -10.38 -14.73
CA TYR A 179 5.93 -9.27 -13.86
C TYR A 179 6.62 -7.95 -14.23
N LEU A 180 7.87 -8.00 -14.70
CA LEU A 180 8.56 -6.83 -15.26
C LEU A 180 7.85 -6.30 -16.50
N ARG A 181 7.40 -7.20 -17.38
CA ARG A 181 6.61 -6.85 -18.57
C ARG A 181 5.30 -6.18 -18.19
N ASP A 182 4.58 -6.75 -17.22
CA ASP A 182 3.36 -6.18 -16.68
C ASP A 182 3.58 -4.74 -16.16
N MET A 183 4.68 -4.49 -15.45
CA MET A 183 5.04 -3.16 -14.97
C MET A 183 5.49 -2.19 -16.10
N ILE A 184 6.20 -2.70 -17.13
CA ILE A 184 6.57 -1.92 -18.33
C ILE A 184 5.33 -1.45 -19.07
N VAL A 185 4.29 -2.29 -19.17
CA VAL A 185 3.00 -1.90 -19.77
C VAL A 185 2.44 -0.66 -19.08
N PHE A 186 2.70 -0.44 -17.79
CA PHE A 186 2.25 0.75 -17.05
C PHE A 186 3.33 1.82 -16.90
N GLY A 187 4.42 1.78 -17.69
CA GLY A 187 5.41 2.85 -17.74
C GLY A 187 6.51 2.79 -16.68
N THR A 188 6.65 1.66 -15.97
CA THR A 188 7.77 1.44 -15.04
C THR A 188 9.10 1.47 -15.80
N ASN A 189 10.09 2.18 -15.27
CA ASN A 189 11.44 2.29 -15.85
C ASN A 189 12.57 1.84 -14.92
N SER A 190 12.28 1.58 -13.64
CA SER A 190 13.27 1.18 -12.64
C SER A 190 12.76 0.02 -11.78
N ILE A 191 13.66 -0.88 -11.39
CA ILE A 191 13.38 -1.86 -10.34
C ILE A 191 14.45 -1.82 -9.26
N GLU A 192 14.06 -2.11 -8.02
CA GLU A 192 14.99 -2.22 -6.90
C GLU A 192 14.95 -3.61 -6.28
N ASN A 193 16.12 -4.19 -6.04
CA ASN A 193 16.28 -5.50 -5.41
C ASN A 193 17.06 -5.38 -4.08
N THR A 194 17.01 -6.41 -3.25
CA THR A 194 17.62 -6.47 -1.91
C THR A 194 18.63 -7.63 -1.84
N PRO A 195 19.80 -7.52 -2.48
CA PRO A 195 20.63 -8.67 -2.82
C PRO A 195 21.29 -9.38 -1.65
N SER A 196 21.40 -8.74 -0.48
CA SER A 196 22.25 -9.22 0.63
C SER A 196 21.61 -9.13 2.01
N TYR A 197 20.30 -8.86 2.08
CA TYR A 197 19.60 -8.68 3.35
C TYR A 197 18.71 -9.86 3.73
N GLY A 198 18.64 -10.15 5.02
CA GLY A 198 17.73 -11.13 5.61
C GLY A 198 18.12 -12.60 5.39
N GLU A 199 17.40 -13.47 6.09
CA GLU A 199 17.56 -14.93 6.10
C GLU A 199 17.20 -15.58 4.76
N GLN A 200 17.67 -16.81 4.53
CA GLN A 200 17.23 -17.58 3.36
C GLN A 200 15.74 -17.91 3.48
N SER A 201 15.02 -17.83 2.36
CA SER A 201 13.62 -18.26 2.31
C SER A 201 13.54 -19.76 2.05
N PRO A 202 12.58 -20.47 2.68
CA PRO A 202 12.26 -21.85 2.32
C PRO A 202 11.69 -22.00 0.91
N HIS A 203 11.29 -20.91 0.26
CA HIS A 203 10.62 -20.89 -1.05
C HIS A 203 11.54 -20.57 -2.22
N PHE A 204 12.79 -20.21 -1.96
CA PHE A 204 13.75 -19.82 -2.99
C PHE A 204 13.86 -20.85 -4.13
N THR A 205 13.44 -20.45 -5.32
CA THR A 205 13.57 -21.24 -6.56
C THR A 205 15.01 -21.30 -7.08
N LEU A 206 15.81 -20.28 -6.73
CA LEU A 206 17.23 -20.16 -7.04
C LEU A 206 17.96 -19.64 -5.80
N SER A 207 19.29 -19.85 -5.76
CA SER A 207 20.09 -19.13 -4.78
C SER A 207 19.97 -17.62 -5.00
N ARG A 208 19.91 -16.85 -3.90
CA ARG A 208 19.77 -15.38 -3.94
C ARG A 208 20.74 -14.73 -4.92
N ARG A 209 22.01 -15.15 -4.89
CA ARG A 209 23.05 -14.65 -5.83
C ARG A 209 22.67 -14.89 -7.29
N ARG A 210 22.19 -16.07 -7.64
CA ARG A 210 21.77 -16.37 -9.02
C ARG A 210 20.57 -15.54 -9.44
N MET A 211 19.56 -15.43 -8.58
CA MET A 211 18.39 -14.60 -8.88
C MET A 211 18.76 -13.12 -9.06
N ASN A 212 19.67 -12.57 -8.25
CA ASN A 212 20.14 -11.19 -8.42
C ASN A 212 20.78 -10.95 -9.80
N VAL A 213 21.52 -11.94 -10.33
CA VAL A 213 22.09 -11.87 -11.68
C VAL A 213 20.99 -11.95 -12.74
N GLU A 214 19.99 -12.82 -12.57
CA GLU A 214 18.86 -12.91 -13.50
C GLU A 214 18.05 -11.61 -13.55
N LEU A 215 17.70 -11.01 -12.40
CA LEU A 215 16.97 -9.74 -12.37
C LEU A 215 17.74 -8.59 -13.03
N SER A 216 19.05 -8.58 -12.85
CA SER A 216 19.95 -7.63 -13.53
C SER A 216 20.01 -7.88 -15.04
N ARG A 217 20.05 -9.15 -15.48
CA ARG A 217 19.97 -9.54 -16.90
C ARG A 217 18.65 -9.12 -17.54
N LEU A 218 17.53 -9.37 -16.85
CA LEU A 218 16.19 -8.97 -17.31
C LEU A 218 16.07 -7.45 -17.41
N SER A 219 16.58 -6.72 -16.41
CA SER A 219 16.63 -5.26 -16.45
C SER A 219 17.44 -4.74 -17.65
N LYS A 220 18.54 -5.42 -17.99
CA LYS A 220 19.29 -5.14 -19.22
C LYS A 220 18.46 -5.39 -20.48
N LYS A 221 17.77 -6.54 -20.59
CA LYS A 221 16.92 -6.91 -21.74
C LYS A 221 15.88 -5.83 -22.06
N TYR A 222 15.17 -5.34 -21.06
CA TYR A 222 14.12 -4.32 -21.23
C TYR A 222 14.59 -2.88 -21.02
N ARG A 223 15.90 -2.69 -20.89
CA ARG A 223 16.56 -1.42 -20.59
C ARG A 223 16.06 -0.70 -19.32
N LEU A 224 15.47 -1.41 -18.36
CA LEU A 224 15.08 -0.89 -17.04
C LEU A 224 16.30 -0.59 -16.17
N ASP A 225 16.24 0.51 -15.41
CA ASP A 225 17.28 0.85 -14.43
C ASP A 225 17.25 -0.17 -13.27
N TYR A 226 18.39 -0.81 -13.01
CA TYR A 226 18.53 -1.80 -11.96
C TYR A 226 19.17 -1.19 -10.72
N TRP A 227 18.40 -1.16 -9.64
CA TRP A 227 18.81 -0.64 -8.34
C TRP A 227 19.01 -1.77 -7.35
N ILE A 228 19.92 -1.57 -6.41
CA ILE A 228 20.06 -2.44 -5.24
C ILE A 228 20.03 -1.64 -3.95
N TRP A 229 19.26 -2.13 -2.98
CA TRP A 229 19.25 -1.64 -1.60
C TRP A 229 20.27 -2.44 -0.77
N THR A 230 21.25 -1.75 -0.19
CA THR A 230 22.41 -2.35 0.47
C THR A 230 22.68 -1.68 1.82
N PRO A 231 22.08 -2.15 2.92
CA PRO A 231 22.36 -1.62 4.25
C PRO A 231 23.78 -1.93 4.71
N ILE A 232 24.24 -1.15 5.70
CA ILE A 232 25.49 -1.37 6.42
C ILE A 232 25.13 -1.76 7.86
N GLU A 233 24.98 -3.08 8.09
CA GLU A 233 24.47 -3.68 9.34
C GLU A 233 25.55 -3.85 10.43
N PHE A 234 26.65 -3.11 10.35
CA PHE A 234 27.73 -3.19 11.31
C PHE A 234 28.35 -1.82 11.55
N ASP A 235 28.98 -1.67 12.71
CA ASP A 235 29.71 -0.46 13.06
C ASP A 235 30.95 -0.28 12.18
N LEU A 236 31.00 0.83 11.44
CA LEU A 236 32.09 1.19 10.53
C LEU A 236 33.43 1.44 11.23
N ARG A 237 33.47 1.52 12.57
CA ARG A 237 34.74 1.47 13.34
C ARG A 237 35.45 0.13 13.18
N ASN A 238 34.72 -0.95 12.90
CA ASN A 238 35.30 -2.25 12.62
C ASN A 238 35.86 -2.30 11.19
N ARG A 239 37.15 -1.99 11.05
CA ARG A 239 37.85 -1.95 9.76
C ARG A 239 37.88 -3.28 9.03
N GLU A 240 37.92 -4.39 9.75
CA GLU A 240 37.91 -5.73 9.16
C GLU A 240 36.56 -6.01 8.49
N LYS A 241 35.45 -5.77 9.21
CA LYS A 241 34.09 -5.89 8.66
C LYS A 241 33.87 -4.93 7.49
N ALA A 242 34.34 -3.69 7.59
CA ALA A 242 34.27 -2.71 6.51
C ALA A 242 35.00 -3.19 5.25
N GLY A 243 36.24 -3.68 5.38
CA GLY A 243 36.99 -4.23 4.27
C GLY A 243 36.36 -5.50 3.67
N ALA A 244 35.81 -6.38 4.50
CA ALA A 244 35.09 -7.56 4.04
C ALA A 244 33.80 -7.20 3.30
N TYR A 245 33.06 -6.19 3.77
CA TYR A 245 31.88 -5.68 3.10
C TYR A 245 32.22 -5.08 1.72
N LEU A 246 33.26 -4.24 1.62
CA LEU A 246 33.71 -3.68 0.33
C LEU A 246 34.05 -4.77 -0.69
N ARG A 247 34.73 -5.85 -0.26
CA ARG A 247 35.02 -6.99 -1.15
C ARG A 247 33.75 -7.69 -1.63
N ARG A 248 32.79 -7.95 -0.73
CA ARG A 248 31.49 -8.55 -1.10
C ARG A 248 30.70 -7.66 -2.05
N GLN A 249 30.73 -6.34 -1.85
CA GLN A 249 30.11 -5.38 -2.76
C GLN A 249 30.80 -5.40 -4.14
N GLU A 250 32.13 -5.43 -4.20
CA GLU A 250 32.85 -5.56 -5.48
C GLU A 250 32.49 -6.83 -6.24
N GLU A 251 32.45 -7.97 -5.54
CA GLU A 251 32.06 -9.26 -6.12
C GLU A 251 30.64 -9.21 -6.67
N LEU A 252 29.70 -8.59 -5.94
CA LEU A 252 28.34 -8.39 -6.40
C LEU A 252 28.31 -7.48 -7.64
N TYR A 253 28.93 -6.31 -7.59
CA TYR A 253 28.92 -5.35 -8.71
C TYR A 253 29.48 -5.97 -9.98
N ARG A 254 30.55 -6.75 -9.87
CA ARG A 254 31.15 -7.47 -11.00
C ARG A 254 30.22 -8.53 -11.61
N ALA A 255 29.40 -9.18 -10.78
CA ALA A 255 28.54 -10.27 -11.22
C ALA A 255 27.24 -9.80 -11.91
N LEU A 256 26.82 -8.56 -11.68
CA LEU A 256 25.56 -8.01 -12.21
C LEU A 256 25.74 -7.49 -13.65
N PRO A 257 25.01 -8.01 -14.66
CA PRO A 257 25.07 -7.52 -16.04
C PRO A 257 24.70 -6.05 -16.25
N ARG A 258 23.88 -5.51 -15.36
CA ARG A 258 23.44 -4.11 -15.28
C ARG A 258 23.29 -3.70 -13.82
N LEU A 259 23.77 -2.52 -13.48
CA LEU A 259 23.55 -1.88 -12.20
C LEU A 259 23.65 -0.37 -12.41
N ASP A 260 22.58 0.36 -12.11
CA ASP A 260 22.47 1.80 -12.35
C ASP A 260 22.59 2.60 -11.04
N ALA A 261 22.18 2.00 -9.92
CA ALA A 261 22.28 2.66 -8.63
C ALA A 261 22.34 1.71 -7.44
N VAL A 262 23.03 2.17 -6.40
CA VAL A 262 23.13 1.49 -5.10
C VAL A 262 22.60 2.43 -4.03
N PHE A 263 21.57 2.01 -3.32
CA PHE A 263 20.90 2.75 -2.27
C PHE A 263 21.31 2.22 -0.89
N ILE A 264 21.86 3.11 -0.06
CA ILE A 264 22.24 2.85 1.31
C ILE A 264 21.23 3.53 2.26
N PRO A 265 20.48 2.78 3.08
CA PRO A 265 19.67 3.36 4.14
C PRO A 265 20.55 3.90 5.28
N GLY A 266 20.16 5.03 5.87
CA GLY A 266 20.77 5.56 7.09
C GLY A 266 20.40 4.74 8.34
N GLY A 267 19.20 4.15 8.34
CA GLY A 267 18.62 3.42 9.47
C GLY A 267 17.64 2.32 9.03
N ASP A 268 17.27 1.43 9.95
CA ASP A 268 16.33 0.31 9.75
C ASP A 268 16.57 -0.55 8.48
N PRO A 269 17.73 -1.24 8.35
CA PRO A 269 18.83 -1.32 9.30
C PRO A 269 19.99 -0.37 8.95
N GLY A 270 20.67 0.10 9.98
CA GLY A 270 21.72 1.10 9.92
C GLY A 270 21.70 1.92 11.20
N ASP A 271 22.87 2.35 11.67
CA ASP A 271 23.00 3.22 12.85
C ASP A 271 24.40 3.88 12.86
N ASN A 272 24.98 4.08 11.67
CA ASN A 272 26.28 4.71 11.54
C ASN A 272 26.08 6.21 11.31
N PRO A 273 26.83 7.08 12.02
CA PRO A 273 26.72 8.51 11.83
C PRO A 273 27.25 8.93 10.45
N PRO A 274 26.75 10.05 9.88
CA PRO A 274 27.06 10.45 8.51
C PRO A 274 28.56 10.66 8.23
N GLU A 275 29.33 11.07 9.24
CA GLU A 275 30.79 11.24 9.17
C GLU A 275 31.54 9.94 8.82
N ARG A 276 30.91 8.78 9.06
CA ARG A 276 31.47 7.47 8.71
C ARG A 276 30.84 6.89 7.46
N VAL A 277 29.54 7.08 7.28
CA VAL A 277 28.80 6.54 6.13
C VAL A 277 29.28 7.18 4.83
N LEU A 278 29.44 8.51 4.78
CA LEU A 278 29.83 9.21 3.55
C LEU A 278 31.23 8.78 3.03
N PRO A 279 32.29 8.67 3.87
CA PRO A 279 33.57 8.12 3.41
C PRO A 279 33.51 6.64 2.99
N MET A 280 32.66 5.84 3.60
CA MET A 280 32.44 4.45 3.20
C MET A 280 31.75 4.37 1.83
N MET A 281 30.72 5.19 1.62
CA MET A 281 30.05 5.34 0.33
C MET A 281 31.04 5.77 -0.75
N GLU A 282 31.92 6.75 -0.50
CA GLU A 282 32.93 7.13 -1.50
C GLU A 282 33.82 5.95 -1.93
N GLN A 283 34.22 5.09 -0.98
CA GLN A 283 34.97 3.86 -1.30
C GLN A 283 34.15 2.86 -2.12
N MET A 284 32.88 2.66 -1.74
CA MET A 284 31.94 1.83 -2.52
C MET A 284 31.78 2.37 -3.94
N ALA A 285 31.67 3.68 -4.11
CA ALA A 285 31.52 4.33 -5.41
C ALA A 285 32.75 4.09 -6.31
N ARG A 286 33.97 4.21 -5.76
CA ARG A 286 35.20 3.92 -6.53
C ARG A 286 35.20 2.48 -7.04
N THR A 287 34.74 1.53 -6.23
CA THR A 287 34.60 0.13 -6.62
C THR A 287 33.50 -0.07 -7.66
N LEU A 288 32.32 0.53 -7.45
CA LEU A 288 31.18 0.48 -8.35
C LEU A 288 31.57 0.96 -9.76
N LYS A 289 32.24 2.11 -9.86
CA LYS A 289 32.66 2.73 -11.12
C LYS A 289 33.63 1.88 -11.95
N LYS A 290 34.33 0.91 -11.36
CA LYS A 290 35.19 -0.04 -12.11
C LYS A 290 34.38 -0.97 -13.01
N HIS A 291 33.14 -1.26 -12.63
CA HIS A 291 32.27 -2.24 -13.29
C HIS A 291 31.08 -1.57 -13.97
N HIS A 292 30.56 -0.49 -13.38
CA HIS A 292 29.40 0.27 -13.85
C HIS A 292 29.72 1.77 -13.81
N PRO A 293 30.34 2.32 -14.87
CA PRO A 293 30.90 3.69 -14.86
C PRO A 293 29.85 4.79 -14.76
N GLU A 294 28.60 4.53 -15.15
CA GLU A 294 27.51 5.51 -15.04
C GLU A 294 26.76 5.41 -13.70
N ALA A 295 26.89 4.28 -12.99
CA ALA A 295 26.12 4.03 -11.78
C ALA A 295 26.47 4.98 -10.63
N ARG A 296 25.48 5.30 -9.78
CA ARG A 296 25.64 6.26 -8.67
C ARG A 296 25.19 5.68 -7.33
N LEU A 297 25.72 6.25 -6.24
CA LEU A 297 25.25 5.94 -4.89
C LEU A 297 24.16 6.89 -4.43
N TRP A 298 23.29 6.39 -3.55
CA TRP A 298 22.19 7.12 -2.96
C TRP A 298 22.11 6.85 -1.46
N LEU A 299 21.70 7.85 -0.68
CA LEU A 299 21.59 7.77 0.77
C LEU A 299 20.18 8.15 1.22
N SER A 300 19.60 7.38 2.14
CA SER A 300 18.46 7.85 2.93
C SER A 300 18.96 8.40 4.24
N LEU A 301 18.33 9.48 4.71
CA LEU A 301 18.58 10.04 6.04
C LEU A 301 17.69 9.40 7.12
N GLN A 302 17.13 8.22 6.83
CA GLN A 302 16.32 7.46 7.77
C GLN A 302 17.05 7.27 9.10
N GLY A 303 16.39 7.65 10.20
CA GLY A 303 16.93 7.52 11.56
C GLY A 303 17.98 8.56 11.95
N PHE A 304 18.42 9.44 11.05
CA PHE A 304 19.35 10.52 11.40
C PHE A 304 18.64 11.61 12.20
N SER A 305 19.35 12.14 13.20
CA SER A 305 18.93 13.35 13.92
C SER A 305 18.92 14.58 12.99
N PRO A 306 18.29 15.71 13.40
CA PRO A 306 18.37 16.95 12.64
C PRO A 306 19.81 17.44 12.41
N GLN A 307 20.70 17.25 13.39
CA GLN A 307 22.10 17.65 13.29
C GLN A 307 22.87 16.78 12.28
N GLU A 308 22.61 15.47 12.28
CA GLU A 308 23.22 14.54 11.32
C GLU A 308 22.70 14.77 9.89
N SER A 309 21.41 15.06 9.75
CA SER A 309 20.80 15.43 8.47
C SER A 309 21.44 16.71 7.92
N GLN A 310 21.59 17.74 8.77
CA GLN A 310 22.27 18.99 8.40
C GLN A 310 23.72 18.75 7.98
N PHE A 311 24.44 17.86 8.66
CA PHE A 311 25.81 17.50 8.26
C PHE A 311 25.85 16.96 6.83
N VAL A 312 24.90 16.11 6.42
CA VAL A 312 24.85 15.59 5.05
C VAL A 312 24.57 16.70 4.05
N TYR A 313 23.62 17.59 4.32
CA TYR A 313 23.32 18.73 3.44
C TYR A 313 24.56 19.63 3.24
N ASP A 314 25.23 20.00 4.34
CA ASP A 314 26.46 20.77 4.33
C ASP A 314 27.58 20.08 3.53
N TYR A 315 27.74 18.76 3.71
CA TYR A 315 28.72 17.97 2.97
C TYR A 315 28.44 18.00 1.46
N LEU A 316 27.19 17.78 1.04
CA LEU A 316 26.81 17.77 -0.37
C LEU A 316 27.01 19.15 -1.01
N ALA A 317 26.66 20.24 -0.30
CA ALA A 317 26.89 21.60 -0.77
C ALA A 317 28.39 21.93 -0.91
N ARG A 318 29.20 21.58 0.09
CA ARG A 318 30.64 21.93 0.12
C ARG A 318 31.49 21.05 -0.79
N GLN A 319 31.27 19.74 -0.77
CA GLN A 319 32.14 18.77 -1.46
C GLN A 319 31.67 18.48 -2.88
N SER A 320 30.38 18.68 -3.18
CA SER A 320 29.78 18.43 -4.50
C SER A 320 30.26 17.11 -5.17
N PRO A 321 30.21 15.95 -4.46
CA PRO A 321 30.69 14.69 -5.01
C PRO A 321 29.94 14.29 -6.29
N ARG A 322 30.68 13.97 -7.36
CA ARG A 322 30.13 13.50 -8.65
C ARG A 322 29.65 12.04 -8.62
N TRP A 323 30.07 11.27 -7.63
CA TRP A 323 29.70 9.86 -7.49
C TRP A 323 28.30 9.65 -6.89
N MET A 324 27.74 10.70 -6.29
CA MET A 324 26.43 10.69 -5.64
C MET A 324 25.32 10.99 -6.66
N GLY A 325 24.24 10.23 -6.61
CA GLY A 325 23.03 10.45 -7.41
C GLY A 325 22.05 11.38 -6.70
N GLY A 326 21.86 11.18 -5.40
CA GLY A 326 20.99 12.01 -4.60
C GLY A 326 20.56 11.35 -3.30
N LEU A 327 19.50 11.91 -2.71
CA LEU A 327 18.93 11.40 -1.46
C LEU A 327 17.64 10.62 -1.72
N VAL A 328 17.33 9.73 -0.80
CA VAL A 328 16.08 8.97 -0.77
C VAL A 328 15.27 9.39 0.46
N ALA A 329 14.02 9.80 0.26
CA ALA A 329 13.10 10.14 1.33
C ALA A 329 12.00 9.07 1.43
N GLY A 330 11.80 8.50 2.61
CA GLY A 330 10.80 7.45 2.85
C GLY A 330 10.50 7.30 4.36
N PRO A 331 10.06 6.11 4.81
CA PRO A 331 9.78 5.86 6.22
C PRO A 331 10.95 6.29 7.12
N GLY A 332 10.67 7.13 8.13
CA GLY A 332 11.67 7.58 9.11
C GLY A 332 12.73 8.57 8.60
N SER A 333 12.61 9.07 7.36
CA SER A 333 13.42 10.20 6.84
C SER A 333 12.87 11.55 7.32
N PRO A 334 13.67 12.63 7.26
CA PRO A 334 13.18 14.00 7.40
C PRO A 334 12.06 14.34 6.38
N PRO A 335 11.21 15.34 6.66
CA PRO A 335 10.19 15.78 5.72
C PRO A 335 10.77 16.08 4.33
N MET A 336 10.04 15.70 3.27
CA MET A 336 10.55 15.83 1.91
C MET A 336 10.72 17.29 1.48
N ALA A 337 9.80 18.17 1.89
CA ALA A 337 9.88 19.60 1.59
C ALA A 337 11.14 20.23 2.17
N GLU A 338 11.47 19.90 3.42
CA GLU A 338 12.72 20.32 4.07
C GLU A 338 13.94 19.77 3.31
N THR A 339 13.93 18.47 3.02
CA THR A 339 15.04 17.81 2.32
C THR A 339 15.25 18.40 0.92
N ARG A 340 14.18 18.69 0.17
CA ARG A 340 14.25 19.30 -1.15
C ARG A 340 14.80 20.72 -1.09
N ALA A 341 14.37 21.52 -0.11
CA ALA A 341 14.87 22.88 0.07
C ALA A 341 16.37 22.93 0.43
N ALA A 342 16.88 21.93 1.16
CA ALA A 342 18.28 21.85 1.56
C ALA A 342 19.20 21.18 0.52
N LEU A 343 18.66 20.38 -0.40
CA LEU A 343 19.46 19.59 -1.35
C LEU A 343 19.89 20.43 -2.56
N PRO A 344 21.19 20.46 -2.92
CA PRO A 344 21.64 21.12 -4.15
C PRO A 344 21.01 20.51 -5.42
N GLU A 345 20.63 21.35 -6.38
CA GLU A 345 19.88 20.97 -7.61
C GLU A 345 20.51 19.86 -8.46
N GLN A 346 21.84 19.71 -8.39
CA GLN A 346 22.56 18.64 -9.11
C GLN A 346 22.28 17.23 -8.57
N TYR A 347 21.63 17.12 -7.41
CA TYR A 347 21.25 15.87 -6.76
C TYR A 347 19.73 15.71 -6.76
N ALA A 348 19.28 14.51 -7.10
CA ALA A 348 17.86 14.21 -7.12
C ALA A 348 17.32 13.86 -5.72
N LEU A 349 16.02 14.10 -5.47
CA LEU A 349 15.25 13.35 -4.47
C LEU A 349 14.58 12.19 -5.14
N ARG A 350 14.67 11.02 -4.53
CA ARG A 350 13.81 9.90 -4.85
C ARG A 350 12.88 9.62 -3.67
N HIS A 351 11.58 9.58 -3.93
CA HIS A 351 10.61 9.13 -2.95
C HIS A 351 10.67 7.59 -2.86
N TYR A 352 10.70 7.05 -1.64
CA TYR A 352 10.61 5.63 -1.34
C TYR A 352 9.35 5.35 -0.51
N PRO A 353 8.15 5.53 -1.12
CA PRO A 353 6.88 5.44 -0.40
C PRO A 353 6.55 3.99 -0.03
N ASP A 354 6.09 3.77 1.19
CA ASP A 354 5.51 2.50 1.63
C ASP A 354 4.12 2.31 1.01
N ILE A 355 3.97 1.35 0.09
CA ILE A 355 2.69 1.01 -0.54
C ILE A 355 2.14 -0.36 -0.12
N THR A 356 2.90 -1.08 0.70
CA THR A 356 2.66 -2.46 1.11
C THR A 356 1.87 -2.53 2.41
N HIS A 357 2.15 -1.62 3.34
CA HIS A 357 1.65 -1.73 4.71
C HIS A 357 0.38 -0.90 4.97
N THR A 358 -0.54 -1.44 5.76
CA THR A 358 -1.80 -0.77 6.16
C THR A 358 -1.80 -0.22 7.58
N VAL A 359 -0.84 -0.64 8.42
CA VAL A 359 -0.66 -0.16 9.79
C VAL A 359 0.81 -0.24 10.19
N ARG A 360 1.22 0.50 11.24
CA ARG A 360 2.62 0.55 11.72
C ARG A 360 3.58 0.87 10.56
N CYS A 361 3.21 1.85 9.75
CA CYS A 361 3.86 2.19 8.49
C CYS A 361 3.83 3.71 8.23
N GLN A 362 4.44 4.14 7.13
CA GLN A 362 4.50 5.55 6.73
C GLN A 362 3.10 6.12 6.46
N TYR A 363 2.23 5.34 5.82
CA TYR A 363 0.89 5.76 5.45
C TYR A 363 -0.14 4.75 5.98
N PRO A 364 -0.47 4.78 7.30
CA PRO A 364 -1.45 3.86 7.88
C PRO A 364 -2.88 4.17 7.41
N ASN A 365 -3.74 3.16 7.29
CA ASN A 365 -5.15 3.37 6.95
C ASN A 365 -5.81 4.33 7.95
N TRP A 366 -6.58 5.29 7.41
CA TRP A 366 -7.22 6.33 8.23
C TRP A 366 -8.33 5.75 9.08
N TRP A 367 -8.21 5.88 10.41
CA TRP A 367 -9.22 5.41 11.36
C TRP A 367 -9.70 3.97 11.07
N TRP A 368 -8.74 3.11 10.71
CA TRP A 368 -9.02 1.74 10.29
C TRP A 368 -9.68 0.95 11.42
N ASP A 369 -10.78 0.25 11.10
CA ASP A 369 -11.53 -0.49 12.12
C ASP A 369 -10.64 -1.58 12.75
N PRO A 370 -10.56 -1.67 14.10
CA PRO A 370 -9.77 -2.69 14.78
C PRO A 370 -10.10 -4.12 14.33
N ALA A 371 -11.34 -4.40 13.90
CA ALA A 371 -11.72 -5.71 13.40
C ALA A 371 -10.90 -6.12 12.17
N TYR A 372 -10.64 -5.19 11.24
CA TYR A 372 -9.78 -5.45 10.10
C TYR A 372 -8.32 -5.51 10.52
N ASN A 373 -7.87 -4.61 11.39
CA ASN A 373 -6.49 -4.60 11.85
C ASN A 373 -6.05 -5.95 12.45
N PHE A 374 -6.84 -6.48 13.38
CA PHE A 374 -6.50 -7.69 14.12
C PHE A 374 -6.55 -8.96 13.27
N THR A 375 -7.23 -8.95 12.12
CA THR A 375 -7.37 -10.13 11.25
C THR A 375 -6.54 -10.04 9.97
N LEU A 376 -6.50 -8.86 9.34
CA LEU A 376 -5.75 -8.63 8.10
C LEU A 376 -4.30 -8.20 8.36
N GLY A 377 -4.02 -7.62 9.52
CA GLY A 377 -2.67 -7.27 9.92
C GLY A 377 -2.02 -6.20 9.03
N ARG A 378 -0.70 -6.33 8.86
CA ARG A 378 0.14 -5.27 8.28
C ARG A 378 0.22 -5.30 6.75
N GLU A 379 0.22 -6.50 6.16
CA GLU A 379 0.48 -6.72 4.72
C GLU A 379 -0.69 -7.46 4.01
N PRO A 380 -1.96 -7.06 4.18
CA PRO A 380 -3.05 -7.66 3.42
C PRO A 380 -3.11 -7.11 2.00
N ILE A 381 -3.83 -7.81 1.12
CA ILE A 381 -4.24 -7.32 -0.20
C ILE A 381 -4.91 -5.96 -0.06
N ASN A 382 -4.35 -4.91 -0.64
CA ASN A 382 -4.71 -3.52 -0.31
C ASN A 382 -4.84 -2.59 -1.54
N PRO A 383 -5.74 -2.86 -2.51
CA PRO A 383 -6.00 -1.91 -3.60
C PRO A 383 -6.52 -0.58 -3.05
N GLN A 384 -5.75 0.50 -3.21
CA GLN A 384 -6.08 1.84 -2.68
C GLN A 384 -5.78 2.97 -3.69
N PRO A 385 -6.39 2.93 -4.88
CA PRO A 385 -6.10 3.88 -5.96
C PRO A 385 -6.37 5.35 -5.59
N ARG A 386 -7.45 5.67 -4.86
CA ARG A 386 -7.76 7.07 -4.49
C ARG A 386 -6.75 7.60 -3.48
N ARG A 387 -6.44 6.79 -2.47
CA ARG A 387 -5.47 7.12 -1.43
C ARG A 387 -4.10 7.45 -2.02
N TYR A 388 -3.55 6.56 -2.86
CA TYR A 388 -2.21 6.80 -3.42
C TYR A 388 -2.19 7.96 -4.40
N ARG A 389 -3.28 8.23 -5.13
CA ARG A 389 -3.39 9.46 -5.91
C ARG A 389 -3.31 10.72 -5.06
N ASN A 390 -3.94 10.73 -3.88
CA ASN A 390 -3.84 11.88 -2.97
C ASN A 390 -2.42 12.06 -2.41
N ILE A 391 -1.75 10.97 -2.04
CA ILE A 391 -0.36 11.01 -1.58
C ILE A 391 0.57 11.53 -2.70
N VAL A 392 0.45 11.04 -3.93
CA VAL A 392 1.27 11.51 -5.06
C VAL A 392 1.08 13.01 -5.27
N ARG A 393 -0.16 13.52 -5.32
CA ARG A 393 -0.44 14.94 -5.51
C ARG A 393 0.17 15.84 -4.43
N HIS A 394 0.31 15.33 -3.21
CA HIS A 394 0.90 16.07 -2.09
C HIS A 394 2.44 16.01 -2.09
N THR A 395 3.03 14.99 -2.71
CA THR A 395 4.47 14.70 -2.58
C THR A 395 5.26 15.00 -3.85
N GLU A 396 4.60 15.08 -4.99
CA GLU A 396 5.23 15.13 -6.31
C GLU A 396 6.13 16.35 -6.55
N GLU A 397 5.82 17.51 -5.98
CA GLU A 397 6.56 18.75 -6.22
C GLU A 397 7.97 18.71 -5.61
N TYR A 398 8.18 17.83 -4.63
CA TYR A 398 9.43 17.72 -3.89
C TYR A 398 10.39 16.66 -4.46
N THR A 399 9.94 15.82 -5.39
CA THR A 399 10.67 14.62 -5.82
C THR A 399 10.88 14.53 -7.33
N ASP A 400 12.01 13.96 -7.73
CA ASP A 400 12.35 13.66 -9.14
C ASP A 400 11.77 12.32 -9.60
N GLY A 401 11.04 11.64 -8.72
CA GLY A 401 10.38 10.37 -9.01
C GLY A 401 10.33 9.47 -7.80
N PHE A 402 10.12 8.18 -8.02
CA PHE A 402 9.97 7.22 -6.93
C PHE A 402 10.48 5.83 -7.30
N ILE A 403 10.89 5.10 -6.27
CA ILE A 403 10.89 3.64 -6.28
C ILE A 403 10.09 3.22 -5.06
N THR A 404 8.90 2.64 -5.23
CA THR A 404 8.04 2.31 -4.10
C THR A 404 8.59 1.14 -3.28
N TYR A 405 8.43 1.20 -1.96
CA TYR A 405 8.69 0.07 -1.09
C TYR A 405 7.51 -0.91 -1.16
N SER A 406 7.81 -2.15 -1.51
CA SER A 406 6.84 -3.23 -1.68
C SER A 406 7.42 -4.55 -1.17
N ASP A 407 6.59 -5.33 -0.47
CA ASP A 407 6.93 -6.67 0.03
C ASP A 407 6.28 -7.79 -0.82
N GLY A 408 5.53 -7.48 -1.87
CA GLY A 408 4.89 -8.56 -2.64
C GLY A 408 3.82 -8.15 -3.62
N MET A 409 2.96 -9.11 -3.95
CA MET A 409 1.89 -8.98 -4.94
C MET A 409 0.63 -8.29 -4.42
N HIS A 410 0.47 -8.18 -3.11
CA HIS A 410 -0.75 -7.70 -2.44
C HIS A 410 -1.05 -6.22 -2.71
N ASP A 411 -0.03 -5.46 -3.11
CA ASP A 411 -0.08 -4.05 -3.50
C ASP A 411 0.03 -3.85 -5.04
N ASP A 412 -0.24 -4.88 -5.85
CA ASP A 412 -0.05 -4.89 -7.32
C ASP A 412 -0.71 -3.71 -8.05
N LEU A 413 -2.01 -3.47 -7.82
CA LEU A 413 -2.71 -2.31 -8.41
C LEU A 413 -2.01 -1.00 -8.02
N ASN A 414 -1.54 -0.87 -6.78
CA ASN A 414 -0.92 0.35 -6.30
C ASN A 414 0.36 0.65 -7.08
N LYS A 415 1.16 -0.36 -7.44
CA LYS A 415 2.34 -0.16 -8.31
C LYS A 415 1.97 0.46 -9.64
N MET A 416 0.93 -0.07 -10.28
CA MET A 416 0.45 0.42 -11.58
C MET A 416 -0.09 1.85 -11.50
N ILE A 417 -0.83 2.17 -10.43
CA ILE A 417 -1.30 3.53 -10.15
C ILE A 417 -0.13 4.49 -9.97
N TRP A 418 0.86 4.15 -9.14
CA TRP A 418 2.05 4.97 -8.93
C TRP A 418 2.79 5.22 -10.24
N SER A 419 3.04 4.17 -11.03
CA SER A 419 3.72 4.27 -12.34
C SER A 419 3.01 5.21 -13.30
N GLN A 420 1.68 5.12 -13.40
CA GLN A 420 0.91 6.00 -14.28
C GLN A 420 0.78 7.43 -13.75
N LEU A 421 0.69 7.64 -12.44
CA LEU A 421 0.73 8.99 -11.87
C LEU A 421 2.11 9.63 -11.96
N GLY A 422 3.19 8.84 -12.05
CA GLY A 422 4.52 9.31 -12.42
C GLY A 422 4.67 9.64 -13.91
N TRP A 423 3.75 9.14 -14.75
CA TRP A 423 3.68 9.49 -16.16
C TRP A 423 2.90 10.79 -16.36
N ASP A 424 1.68 10.86 -15.85
CA ASP A 424 0.83 12.04 -15.86
C ASP A 424 0.01 12.09 -14.57
N LYS A 425 0.38 13.04 -13.71
CA LYS A 425 -0.27 13.27 -12.41
C LYS A 425 -1.74 13.68 -12.50
N ALA A 426 -2.17 14.22 -13.64
CA ALA A 426 -3.52 14.72 -13.87
C ALA A 426 -4.48 13.60 -14.27
N THR A 427 -3.97 12.41 -14.57
CA THR A 427 -4.79 11.26 -14.97
C THR A 427 -5.83 10.92 -13.91
N ASP A 428 -7.07 10.69 -14.35
CA ASP A 428 -8.14 10.26 -13.45
C ASP A 428 -7.88 8.82 -12.97
N PRO A 429 -7.92 8.55 -11.65
CA PRO A 429 -7.78 7.19 -11.12
C PRO A 429 -8.80 6.20 -11.71
N GLY A 430 -9.99 6.65 -12.10
CA GLY A 430 -10.99 5.82 -12.76
C GLY A 430 -10.47 5.26 -14.06
N ASP A 431 -9.87 6.09 -14.92
CA ASP A 431 -9.27 5.64 -16.18
C ASP A 431 -8.10 4.69 -15.95
N LEU A 432 -7.27 4.92 -14.93
CA LEU A 432 -6.14 4.05 -14.61
C LEU A 432 -6.58 2.67 -14.11
N VAL A 433 -7.61 2.62 -13.25
CA VAL A 433 -8.14 1.35 -12.75
C VAL A 433 -8.88 0.60 -13.86
N LYS A 434 -9.54 1.31 -14.79
CA LYS A 434 -10.12 0.71 -16.01
C LYS A 434 -9.06 0.12 -16.91
N ASP A 435 -7.94 0.80 -17.15
CA ASP A 435 -6.81 0.27 -17.92
C ASP A 435 -6.25 -1.02 -17.27
N TYR A 436 -6.13 -1.02 -15.93
CA TYR A 436 -5.73 -2.21 -15.17
C TYR A 436 -6.72 -3.35 -15.34
N ALA A 437 -8.03 -3.08 -15.19
CA ALA A 437 -9.07 -4.08 -15.35
C ALA A 437 -9.12 -4.64 -16.77
N ASN A 438 -9.02 -3.77 -17.78
CA ASN A 438 -9.01 -4.14 -19.20
C ASN A 438 -7.82 -5.04 -19.54
N TYR A 439 -6.61 -4.67 -19.10
CA TYR A 439 -5.39 -5.38 -19.49
C TYR A 439 -5.18 -6.71 -18.73
N PHE A 440 -5.55 -6.77 -17.45
CA PHE A 440 -5.24 -7.92 -16.59
C PHE A 440 -6.40 -8.84 -16.28
N LEU A 441 -7.65 -8.37 -16.36
CA LEU A 441 -8.79 -9.11 -15.81
C LEU A 441 -9.80 -9.46 -16.91
N ASP A 442 -10.38 -8.46 -17.56
CA ASP A 442 -11.39 -8.65 -18.60
C ASP A 442 -11.71 -7.32 -19.32
N SER A 443 -11.60 -7.30 -20.65
CA SER A 443 -11.93 -6.11 -21.46
C SER A 443 -13.41 -5.78 -21.48
N HIS A 444 -14.28 -6.77 -21.63
CA HIS A 444 -15.72 -6.56 -21.76
C HIS A 444 -16.34 -6.06 -20.44
N MET A 445 -15.72 -6.41 -19.32
CA MET A 445 -16.18 -6.03 -17.98
C MET A 445 -15.34 -4.94 -17.30
N ALA A 446 -14.40 -4.30 -18.01
CA ALA A 446 -13.41 -3.40 -17.43
C ALA A 446 -14.02 -2.32 -16.52
N ASP A 447 -15.10 -1.65 -16.95
CA ASP A 447 -15.81 -0.66 -16.13
C ASP A 447 -16.37 -1.25 -14.83
N ARG A 448 -17.06 -2.40 -14.92
CA ARG A 448 -17.68 -3.06 -13.75
C ARG A 448 -16.62 -3.57 -12.77
N ILE A 449 -15.50 -4.05 -13.29
CA ILE A 449 -14.36 -4.50 -12.49
C ILE A 449 -13.68 -3.31 -11.83
N ALA A 450 -13.52 -2.18 -12.53
CA ALA A 450 -12.97 -0.97 -11.94
C ALA A 450 -13.83 -0.47 -10.77
N ASP A 451 -15.16 -0.46 -10.91
CA ASP A 451 -16.09 -0.18 -9.82
C ASP A 451 -15.90 -1.16 -8.65
N ALA A 452 -15.72 -2.45 -8.93
CA ALA A 452 -15.50 -3.47 -7.91
C ALA A 452 -14.17 -3.30 -7.16
N LEU A 453 -13.11 -2.81 -7.83
CA LEU A 453 -11.82 -2.49 -7.22
C LEU A 453 -11.92 -1.25 -6.30
N PHE A 454 -12.61 -0.18 -6.72
CA PHE A 454 -12.87 0.96 -5.82
C PHE A 454 -13.75 0.57 -4.64
N ALA A 455 -14.68 -0.36 -4.82
CA ALA A 455 -15.50 -0.88 -3.72
C ALA A 455 -14.66 -1.60 -2.64
N LEU A 456 -13.51 -2.21 -2.99
CA LEU A 456 -12.59 -2.80 -2.02
C LEU A 456 -11.83 -1.74 -1.20
N GLU A 457 -11.45 -0.61 -1.80
CA GLU A 457 -10.88 0.53 -1.07
C GLU A 457 -11.91 1.06 -0.06
N GLN A 458 -13.16 1.25 -0.49
CA GLN A 458 -14.27 1.77 0.34
C GLN A 458 -14.66 0.85 1.52
N ASN A 459 -14.33 -0.45 1.48
CA ASN A 459 -14.65 -1.38 2.58
C ASN A 459 -14.00 -0.96 3.90
N TRP A 460 -12.82 -0.33 3.85
CA TRP A 460 -12.04 0.07 5.02
C TRP A 460 -12.39 1.46 5.56
N ASP A 461 -13.33 2.15 4.92
CA ASP A 461 -13.77 3.46 5.39
C ASP A 461 -14.84 3.32 6.49
N GLY A 462 -14.47 3.78 7.68
CA GLY A 462 -15.38 3.84 8.82
C GLY A 462 -15.59 2.49 9.51
N ALA A 463 -16.62 2.46 10.36
CA ALA A 463 -16.89 1.33 11.25
C ALA A 463 -17.48 0.12 10.52
N VAL A 464 -16.85 -1.04 10.65
CA VAL A 464 -17.27 -2.30 9.98
C VAL A 464 -18.73 -2.66 10.30
N LYS A 465 -19.18 -2.33 11.51
CA LYS A 465 -20.56 -2.52 12.00
C LYS A 465 -21.59 -1.86 11.10
N TYR A 466 -21.38 -0.58 10.81
CA TYR A 466 -22.34 0.29 10.11
C TYR A 466 -22.07 0.35 8.61
N ASN A 467 -20.89 -0.09 8.17
CA ASN A 467 -20.53 -0.11 6.76
C ASN A 467 -21.22 -1.28 6.01
N GLY A 468 -22.45 -1.05 5.56
CA GLY A 468 -23.21 -2.02 4.76
C GLY A 468 -22.64 -2.26 3.37
N SER A 469 -21.78 -1.36 2.86
CA SER A 469 -21.19 -1.49 1.53
C SER A 469 -20.33 -2.75 1.42
N VAL A 470 -19.68 -3.19 2.50
CA VAL A 470 -18.84 -4.40 2.54
C VAL A 470 -19.57 -5.64 2.01
N THR A 471 -20.82 -5.85 2.40
CA THR A 471 -21.64 -6.95 1.88
C THR A 471 -22.07 -6.70 0.42
N GLY A 472 -22.29 -5.44 0.05
CA GLY A 472 -22.53 -5.03 -1.33
C GLY A 472 -21.33 -5.30 -2.25
N THR A 473 -20.11 -5.00 -1.79
CA THR A 473 -18.85 -5.26 -2.47
C THR A 473 -18.69 -6.74 -2.77
N LEU A 474 -18.89 -7.63 -1.79
CA LEU A 474 -18.85 -9.08 -2.05
C LEU A 474 -19.90 -9.51 -3.09
N ARG A 475 -21.13 -8.99 -3.01
CA ARG A 475 -22.17 -9.31 -4.01
C ARG A 475 -21.81 -8.81 -5.41
N LEU A 476 -21.19 -7.65 -5.51
CA LEU A 476 -20.69 -7.12 -6.77
C LEU A 476 -19.63 -8.07 -7.34
N TRP A 477 -18.60 -8.43 -6.56
CA TRP A 477 -17.59 -9.41 -6.99
C TRP A 477 -18.20 -10.75 -7.39
N GLN A 478 -19.16 -11.31 -6.63
CA GLN A 478 -19.85 -12.54 -7.00
C GLN A 478 -20.65 -12.42 -8.29
N THR A 479 -21.27 -11.27 -8.54
CA THR A 479 -22.03 -11.00 -9.76
C THR A 479 -21.08 -10.91 -10.95
N VAL A 480 -19.98 -10.15 -10.81
CA VAL A 480 -18.97 -10.03 -11.87
C VAL A 480 -18.33 -11.40 -12.14
N SER A 481 -17.99 -12.20 -11.12
CA SER A 481 -17.46 -13.56 -11.29
C SER A 481 -18.38 -14.48 -12.08
N ARG A 482 -19.71 -14.36 -11.90
CA ARG A 482 -20.68 -15.21 -12.61
C ARG A 482 -20.88 -14.76 -14.05
N ASP A 483 -20.87 -13.45 -14.28
CA ASP A 483 -21.13 -12.87 -15.59
C ASP A 483 -19.87 -12.86 -16.48
N ARG A 484 -18.69 -13.08 -15.90
CA ARG A 484 -17.41 -13.20 -16.63
C ARG A 484 -17.39 -14.48 -17.45
N GLU A 485 -17.18 -14.34 -18.75
CA GLU A 485 -16.88 -15.45 -19.64
C GLU A 485 -15.38 -15.76 -19.50
N LEU A 486 -15.02 -16.95 -19.03
CA LEU A 486 -13.62 -17.35 -18.85
C LEU A 486 -13.01 -17.71 -20.22
N ASP A 487 -12.77 -16.71 -21.06
CA ASP A 487 -12.01 -16.88 -22.29
C ASP A 487 -10.51 -16.91 -21.97
N ASN A 488 -10.07 -17.99 -21.33
CA ASN A 488 -8.70 -18.54 -21.27
C ASN A 488 -7.51 -17.54 -21.24
N THR A 489 -7.66 -16.36 -20.64
CA THR A 489 -6.56 -15.40 -20.43
C THR A 489 -5.74 -15.89 -19.25
N GLY A 490 -4.60 -16.53 -19.51
CA GLY A 490 -3.77 -17.11 -18.46
C GLY A 490 -3.48 -16.16 -17.28
N ASN A 491 -3.29 -16.75 -16.10
CA ASN A 491 -2.92 -16.12 -14.82
C ASN A 491 -4.07 -15.45 -14.04
N GLU A 492 -4.86 -16.25 -13.32
CA GLU A 492 -6.03 -15.79 -12.55
C GLU A 492 -5.69 -15.17 -11.18
N TRP A 493 -4.42 -15.19 -10.75
CA TRP A 493 -4.06 -14.75 -9.40
C TRP A 493 -4.53 -13.33 -9.07
N ARG A 494 -4.53 -12.38 -10.02
CA ARG A 494 -5.02 -11.02 -9.74
C ARG A 494 -6.51 -11.04 -9.41
N TRP A 495 -7.28 -11.80 -10.16
CA TRP A 495 -8.70 -12.01 -9.90
C TRP A 495 -8.91 -12.67 -8.53
N ASN A 496 -8.21 -13.79 -8.28
CA ASN A 496 -8.31 -14.56 -7.05
C ASN A 496 -7.86 -13.76 -5.82
N MET A 497 -6.87 -12.88 -5.97
CA MET A 497 -6.42 -11.94 -4.95
C MET A 497 -7.56 -11.00 -4.53
N TYR A 498 -8.19 -10.31 -5.47
CA TYR A 498 -9.26 -9.36 -5.14
C TYR A 498 -10.53 -10.06 -4.63
N LEU A 499 -10.84 -11.25 -5.17
CA LEU A 499 -11.94 -12.06 -4.68
C LEU A 499 -11.70 -12.52 -3.23
N LEU A 500 -10.47 -12.93 -2.90
CA LEU A 500 -10.09 -13.30 -1.53
C LEU A 500 -10.35 -12.13 -0.59
N ARG A 501 -9.90 -10.92 -0.97
CA ARG A 501 -10.11 -9.71 -0.19
C ARG A 501 -11.60 -9.41 0.03
N ALA A 502 -12.43 -9.55 -1.02
CA ALA A 502 -13.88 -9.33 -0.92
C ALA A 502 -14.56 -10.30 0.06
N TYR A 503 -14.23 -11.59 0.00
CA TYR A 503 -14.77 -12.60 0.92
C TYR A 503 -14.30 -12.37 2.35
N TYR A 504 -13.01 -12.05 2.53
CA TYR A 504 -12.42 -11.82 3.84
C TYR A 504 -13.09 -10.63 4.56
N ASP A 505 -13.22 -9.48 3.88
CA ASP A 505 -13.82 -8.29 4.49
C ASP A 505 -15.27 -8.55 4.92
N ALA A 506 -16.04 -9.27 4.08
CA ALA A 506 -17.42 -9.63 4.36
C ALA A 506 -17.56 -10.64 5.50
N LEU A 507 -16.66 -11.62 5.59
CA LEU A 507 -16.63 -12.59 6.69
C LEU A 507 -16.30 -11.89 8.01
N VAL A 508 -15.29 -11.01 8.05
CA VAL A 508 -14.95 -10.21 9.23
C VAL A 508 -16.16 -9.41 9.70
N ARG A 509 -16.85 -8.71 8.79
CA ARG A 509 -18.06 -7.95 9.14
C ARG A 509 -19.16 -8.86 9.71
N LYS A 510 -19.42 -9.99 9.07
CA LYS A 510 -20.44 -10.96 9.49
C LYS A 510 -20.14 -11.47 10.91
N ARG A 511 -18.89 -11.87 11.16
CA ARG A 511 -18.41 -12.34 12.46
C ARG A 511 -18.50 -11.25 13.52
N PHE A 512 -17.99 -10.06 13.23
CA PHE A 512 -17.99 -8.93 14.15
C PHE A 512 -19.39 -8.63 14.71
N ILE A 513 -20.39 -8.51 13.84
CA ILE A 513 -21.78 -8.21 14.25
C ILE A 513 -22.35 -9.31 15.16
N TYR A 514 -21.98 -10.56 14.92
CA TYR A 514 -22.42 -11.69 15.73
C TYR A 514 -21.69 -11.73 17.07
N GLU A 515 -20.38 -11.62 17.06
CA GLU A 515 -19.52 -11.69 18.25
C GLU A 515 -19.72 -10.50 19.20
N GLU A 516 -20.03 -9.31 18.69
CA GLU A 516 -20.42 -8.15 19.51
C GLU A 516 -21.71 -8.44 20.30
N LYS A 517 -22.69 -9.11 19.69
CA LYS A 517 -23.93 -9.51 20.38
C LYS A 517 -23.66 -10.56 21.46
N LEU A 518 -22.73 -11.49 21.21
CA LEU A 518 -22.31 -12.48 22.21
C LEU A 518 -21.62 -11.80 23.39
N GLU A 519 -20.75 -10.82 23.15
CA GLU A 519 -20.11 -10.04 24.22
C GLU A 519 -21.16 -9.27 25.04
N GLN A 520 -22.13 -8.62 24.40
CA GLN A 520 -23.22 -7.93 25.11
C GLN A 520 -24.04 -8.89 26.00
N GLN A 521 -24.32 -10.11 25.51
CA GLN A 521 -25.01 -11.15 26.30
C GLN A 521 -24.15 -11.62 27.48
N ALA A 522 -22.87 -11.89 27.24
CA ALA A 522 -21.92 -12.26 28.29
C ALA A 522 -21.81 -11.18 29.38
N ASN A 523 -21.66 -9.93 28.97
CA ASN A 523 -21.59 -8.78 29.87
C ASN A 523 -22.84 -8.64 30.74
N ALA A 524 -24.04 -8.78 30.15
CA ALA A 524 -25.30 -8.73 30.89
C ALA A 524 -25.44 -9.89 31.91
N VAL A 525 -24.90 -11.08 31.62
CA VAL A 525 -24.89 -12.20 32.58
C VAL A 525 -23.88 -11.94 33.70
N MET A 526 -22.70 -11.40 33.40
CA MET A 526 -21.70 -11.03 34.40
C MET A 526 -22.20 -9.93 35.36
N GLN A 527 -23.01 -8.99 34.88
CA GLN A 527 -23.64 -7.98 35.74
C GLN A 527 -24.60 -8.58 36.79
N LYS A 528 -25.11 -9.80 36.57
CA LYS A 528 -26.01 -10.52 37.49
C LYS A 528 -25.28 -11.45 38.46
N SER A 529 -23.94 -11.37 38.56
CA SER A 529 -23.18 -12.26 39.45
C SER A 529 -23.60 -12.21 40.92
N LYS A 530 -24.12 -11.08 41.40
CA LYS A 530 -24.64 -10.97 42.78
C LYS A 530 -25.85 -11.86 43.03
N GLU A 531 -26.65 -12.12 42.00
CA GLU A 531 -27.88 -12.93 42.08
C GLU A 531 -27.60 -14.41 41.78
N LEU A 532 -26.70 -14.68 40.83
CA LEU A 532 -26.50 -16.03 40.27
C LEU A 532 -25.28 -16.77 40.85
N GLY A 533 -24.35 -16.06 41.50
CA GLY A 533 -23.07 -16.61 41.94
C GLY A 533 -22.04 -16.75 40.82
N SER A 534 -20.76 -16.74 41.17
CA SER A 534 -19.65 -16.66 40.22
C SER A 534 -19.55 -17.91 39.32
N ALA A 535 -19.74 -19.10 39.87
CA ALA A 535 -19.61 -20.36 39.11
C ALA A 535 -20.62 -20.46 37.97
N ALA A 536 -21.91 -20.26 38.26
CA ALA A 536 -22.97 -20.33 37.26
C ALA A 536 -22.84 -19.24 36.18
N VAL A 537 -22.40 -18.03 36.57
CA VAL A 537 -22.11 -16.96 35.62
C VAL A 537 -20.95 -17.33 34.69
N ILE A 538 -19.83 -17.81 35.23
CA ILE A 538 -18.65 -18.19 34.44
C ILE A 538 -19.03 -19.27 33.41
N ASP A 539 -19.74 -20.32 33.84
CA ASP A 539 -20.17 -21.39 32.94
C ASP A 539 -21.12 -20.87 31.84
N SER A 540 -22.05 -19.99 32.21
CA SER A 540 -22.98 -19.37 31.24
C SER A 540 -22.25 -18.49 30.23
N VAL A 541 -21.30 -17.68 30.68
CA VAL A 541 -20.52 -16.78 29.80
C VAL A 541 -19.64 -17.58 28.86
N LYS A 542 -18.95 -18.63 29.34
CA LYS A 542 -18.20 -19.55 28.47
C LYS A 542 -19.11 -20.16 27.39
N GLY A 543 -20.30 -20.65 27.79
CA GLY A 543 -21.28 -21.18 26.86
C GLY A 543 -21.74 -20.16 25.80
N ILE A 544 -21.93 -18.89 26.18
CA ILE A 544 -22.30 -17.81 25.26
C ILE A 544 -21.18 -17.53 24.27
N LEU A 545 -19.95 -17.32 24.76
CA LEU A 545 -18.80 -16.92 23.92
C LEU A 545 -18.37 -18.05 22.97
N ASN A 546 -18.47 -19.32 23.39
CA ASN A 546 -18.14 -20.48 22.56
C ASN A 546 -19.05 -20.61 21.33
N ARG A 547 -20.23 -19.98 21.32
CA ARG A 547 -21.12 -19.99 20.13
C ARG A 547 -20.52 -19.27 18.92
N ALA A 548 -19.43 -18.51 19.08
CA ALA A 548 -18.70 -17.92 17.97
C ALA A 548 -18.04 -18.99 17.08
N GLU A 549 -17.54 -20.09 17.68
CA GLU A 549 -16.83 -21.15 16.95
C GLU A 549 -17.76 -21.87 15.97
N SER A 550 -18.91 -22.34 16.45
CA SER A 550 -19.89 -23.04 15.62
C SER A 550 -20.60 -22.14 14.61
N TYR A 551 -20.54 -20.81 14.76
CA TYR A 551 -21.17 -19.88 13.82
C TYR A 551 -20.48 -19.85 12.45
N VAL A 552 -19.17 -20.12 12.41
CA VAL A 552 -18.36 -20.09 11.18
C VAL A 552 -17.69 -21.41 10.82
N GLU A 553 -17.91 -22.47 11.61
CA GLU A 553 -17.29 -23.79 11.42
C GLU A 553 -17.54 -24.37 10.01
N HIS A 554 -18.72 -24.14 9.44
CA HIS A 554 -19.10 -24.60 8.09
C HIS A 554 -19.56 -23.44 7.21
N ASP A 555 -18.90 -22.29 7.33
CA ASP A 555 -19.23 -21.12 6.53
C ASP A 555 -18.62 -21.22 5.11
N PRO A 556 -19.44 -21.20 4.04
CA PRO A 556 -18.93 -21.33 2.68
C PRO A 556 -18.03 -20.16 2.26
N TRP A 557 -18.13 -18.99 2.90
CA TRP A 557 -17.22 -17.87 2.65
C TRP A 557 -15.85 -18.13 3.24
N LYS A 558 -15.79 -18.77 4.41
CA LYS A 558 -14.53 -19.19 5.02
C LYS A 558 -13.84 -20.26 4.15
N ASP A 559 -14.58 -21.28 3.72
CA ASP A 559 -14.05 -22.31 2.82
C ASP A 559 -13.50 -21.71 1.52
N ARG A 560 -14.21 -20.70 0.96
CA ARG A 560 -13.74 -20.01 -0.25
C ARG A 560 -12.47 -19.20 -0.02
N ILE A 561 -12.29 -18.58 1.15
CA ILE A 561 -11.04 -17.88 1.51
C ILE A 561 -9.85 -18.85 1.51
N TYR A 562 -9.99 -20.01 2.15
CA TYR A 562 -8.93 -21.03 2.16
C TYR A 562 -8.64 -21.57 0.75
N SER A 563 -9.68 -21.87 -0.04
CA SER A 563 -9.51 -22.31 -1.44
C SER A 563 -8.73 -21.30 -2.29
N LEU A 564 -9.09 -20.01 -2.18
CA LEU A 564 -8.41 -18.94 -2.93
C LEU A 564 -6.97 -18.77 -2.46
N ALA A 565 -6.69 -18.88 -1.16
CA ALA A 565 -5.35 -18.83 -0.63
C ALA A 565 -4.47 -19.99 -1.14
N ASP A 566 -5.01 -21.21 -1.19
CA ASP A 566 -4.34 -22.38 -1.77
C ASP A 566 -4.04 -22.17 -3.26
N GLU A 567 -4.99 -21.63 -4.02
CA GLU A 567 -4.83 -21.29 -5.44
C GLU A 567 -3.70 -20.27 -5.63
N LEU A 568 -3.72 -19.16 -4.88
CA LEU A 568 -2.70 -18.11 -4.95
C LEU A 568 -1.31 -18.61 -4.53
N PHE A 569 -1.22 -19.50 -3.53
CA PHE A 569 0.05 -20.12 -3.17
C PHE A 569 0.61 -20.98 -4.31
N ARG A 570 -0.23 -21.76 -4.99
CA ARG A 570 0.21 -22.58 -6.14
C ARG A 570 0.61 -21.75 -7.35
N GLU A 571 -0.11 -20.67 -7.64
CA GLU A 571 0.12 -19.85 -8.84
C GLU A 571 1.33 -18.93 -8.71
N ILE A 572 1.46 -18.28 -7.57
CA ILE A 572 2.44 -17.19 -7.37
C ILE A 572 3.15 -17.24 -6.02
N GLY A 573 2.95 -18.29 -5.23
CA GLY A 573 3.60 -18.44 -3.93
C GLY A 573 3.13 -17.45 -2.87
N TYR A 574 1.87 -16.99 -2.90
CA TYR A 574 1.35 -16.08 -1.87
C TYR A 574 1.26 -16.76 -0.49
N GLN A 575 2.08 -16.31 0.46
CA GLN A 575 2.29 -16.94 1.77
C GLN A 575 1.30 -16.44 2.82
N SER A 576 0.03 -16.82 2.71
CA SER A 576 -1.04 -16.30 3.58
C SER A 576 -1.17 -16.97 4.97
N SER A 577 -0.21 -17.81 5.36
CA SER A 577 -0.20 -18.56 6.63
C SER A 577 1.22 -19.03 6.96
N VAL A 578 1.61 -18.95 8.24
CA VAL A 578 2.89 -19.52 8.73
C VAL A 578 2.88 -21.05 8.67
N PRO A 579 1.95 -21.78 9.31
CA PRO A 579 1.96 -23.23 9.30
C PRO A 579 1.70 -23.85 7.92
N LEU A 580 0.83 -23.26 7.09
CA LEU A 580 0.44 -23.86 5.80
C LEU A 580 1.42 -23.51 4.68
N TYR A 581 1.80 -22.24 4.58
CA TYR A 581 2.58 -21.70 3.45
C TYR A 581 3.94 -21.17 3.84
N ARG A 582 4.37 -21.40 5.09
CA ARG A 582 5.70 -21.01 5.60
C ARG A 582 5.99 -19.53 5.42
N ALA A 583 4.97 -18.68 5.63
CA ALA A 583 5.19 -17.25 5.81
C ALA A 583 6.24 -17.02 6.90
N LYS A 584 7.08 -16.00 6.76
CA LYS A 584 8.20 -15.76 7.67
C LYS A 584 7.77 -15.67 9.14
N ASN A 585 6.70 -14.93 9.40
CA ASN A 585 6.08 -14.81 10.72
C ASN A 585 4.65 -14.28 10.57
N PRO A 586 3.87 -14.24 11.66
CA PRO A 586 2.47 -13.81 11.59
C PRO A 586 2.23 -12.36 11.15
N GLU A 587 3.24 -11.47 11.17
CA GLU A 587 3.10 -10.11 10.62
C GLU A 587 3.23 -10.04 9.08
N ARG A 588 3.76 -11.09 8.43
CA ARG A 588 4.05 -11.12 6.98
C ARG A 588 2.93 -11.77 6.17
N SER A 589 1.82 -11.05 6.01
CA SER A 589 0.63 -11.45 5.23
C SER A 589 -0.07 -12.74 5.68
N ALA A 590 0.18 -13.24 6.90
CA ALA A 590 -0.37 -14.49 7.43
C ALA A 590 -1.87 -14.40 7.81
N ILE A 591 -2.70 -13.83 6.94
CA ILE A 591 -4.11 -13.48 7.19
C ILE A 591 -5.00 -14.67 7.53
N LEU A 592 -4.66 -15.89 7.09
CA LEU A 592 -5.44 -17.09 7.41
C LEU A 592 -5.27 -17.51 8.87
N ASP A 593 -4.12 -17.21 9.48
CA ASP A 593 -3.85 -17.57 10.87
C ASP A 593 -4.76 -16.78 11.83
N PHE A 594 -5.32 -15.65 11.34
CA PHE A 594 -6.18 -14.76 12.11
C PHE A 594 -7.63 -14.71 11.62
N VAL A 595 -8.01 -15.53 10.62
CA VAL A 595 -9.40 -15.54 10.08
C VAL A 595 -10.44 -15.90 11.14
N ASP A 596 -10.05 -16.64 12.18
CA ASP A 596 -10.87 -17.06 13.32
C ASP A 596 -10.55 -16.30 14.62
N ARG A 597 -9.63 -15.34 14.58
CA ARG A 597 -9.29 -14.54 15.75
C ARG A 597 -10.57 -13.90 16.32
N PRO A 598 -10.87 -13.99 17.63
CA PRO A 598 -12.04 -13.33 18.21
C PRO A 598 -11.98 -11.82 17.99
N LEU A 599 -13.10 -11.27 17.52
CA LEU A 599 -13.31 -9.86 17.24
C LEU A 599 -13.96 -9.11 18.42
N ASN A 600 -14.14 -9.82 19.53
CA ASN A 600 -14.68 -9.35 20.79
C ASN A 600 -13.68 -9.67 21.93
N ASN A 601 -13.99 -9.28 23.15
CA ASN A 601 -13.10 -9.43 24.30
C ASN A 601 -13.05 -10.86 24.91
N ARG A 602 -13.41 -11.91 24.15
CA ARG A 602 -13.46 -13.30 24.64
C ARG A 602 -12.18 -13.74 25.35
N TRP A 603 -11.02 -13.61 24.69
CA TRP A 603 -9.74 -14.04 25.27
C TRP A 603 -9.40 -13.31 26.57
N TRP A 604 -9.71 -12.02 26.65
CA TRP A 604 -9.52 -11.23 27.86
C TRP A 604 -10.46 -11.70 28.98
N ILE A 605 -11.76 -11.86 28.69
CA ILE A 605 -12.77 -12.35 29.65
C ILE A 605 -12.38 -13.74 30.19
N GLU A 606 -11.93 -14.65 29.33
CA GLU A 606 -11.47 -15.98 29.74
C GLU A 606 -10.22 -15.90 30.62
N SER A 607 -9.26 -15.03 30.31
CA SER A 607 -8.08 -14.81 31.16
C SER A 607 -8.47 -14.23 32.54
N GLU A 608 -9.51 -13.41 32.60
CA GLU A 608 -10.04 -12.87 33.85
C GLU A 608 -10.62 -13.98 34.73
N PHE A 609 -11.29 -14.98 34.14
CA PHE A 609 -11.79 -16.13 34.89
C PHE A 609 -10.67 -16.96 35.51
N GLU A 610 -9.58 -17.18 34.77
CA GLU A 610 -8.38 -17.85 35.28
C GLU A 610 -7.77 -17.06 36.44
N ARG A 611 -7.64 -15.74 36.28
CA ARG A 611 -7.06 -14.82 37.28
C ARG A 611 -7.82 -14.80 38.61
N ILE A 612 -9.16 -14.86 38.57
CA ILE A 612 -10.00 -14.83 39.78
C ILE A 612 -10.29 -16.21 40.36
N SER A 613 -9.84 -17.31 39.74
CA SER A 613 -10.20 -18.68 40.14
C SER A 613 -9.93 -18.99 41.62
N GLY A 614 -8.83 -18.48 42.19
CA GLY A 614 -8.45 -18.62 43.59
C GLY A 614 -9.03 -17.56 44.56
N TRP A 615 -9.85 -16.62 44.08
CA TRP A 615 -10.40 -15.56 44.91
C TRP A 615 -11.60 -16.03 45.74
N THR A 616 -11.95 -15.25 46.77
CA THR A 616 -13.19 -15.46 47.53
C THR A 616 -14.40 -15.16 46.66
N GLU A 617 -15.54 -15.80 46.95
CA GLU A 617 -16.77 -15.65 46.16
C GLU A 617 -17.21 -14.19 46.02
N SER A 618 -17.19 -13.42 47.10
CA SER A 618 -17.54 -11.99 47.07
C SER A 618 -16.65 -11.20 46.10
N ARG A 619 -15.32 -11.48 46.08
CA ARG A 619 -14.38 -10.79 45.19
C ARG A 619 -14.52 -11.24 43.74
N LYS A 620 -14.86 -12.52 43.51
CA LYS A 620 -15.21 -13.02 42.17
C LYS A 620 -16.42 -12.30 41.62
N VAL A 621 -17.51 -12.27 42.39
CA VAL A 621 -18.75 -11.58 42.02
C VAL A 621 -18.51 -10.11 41.73
N GLU A 622 -17.77 -9.40 42.58
CA GLU A 622 -17.43 -7.99 42.37
C GLU A 622 -16.65 -7.79 41.06
N ARG A 623 -15.64 -8.62 40.81
CA ARG A 623 -14.85 -8.52 39.57
C ARG A 623 -15.66 -8.87 38.34
N LEU A 624 -16.52 -9.88 38.39
CA LEU A 624 -17.40 -10.23 37.27
C LEU A 624 -18.34 -9.06 36.94
N VAL A 625 -18.94 -8.42 37.95
CA VAL A 625 -19.75 -7.22 37.72
C VAL A 625 -18.92 -6.09 37.10
N GLN A 626 -17.69 -5.88 37.56
CA GLN A 626 -16.78 -4.89 36.98
C GLN A 626 -16.45 -5.19 35.51
N VAL A 627 -16.11 -6.44 35.18
CA VAL A 627 -15.81 -6.88 33.81
C VAL A 627 -17.04 -6.72 32.91
N GLY A 628 -18.21 -7.17 33.37
CA GLY A 628 -19.46 -7.02 32.62
C GLY A 628 -19.95 -5.58 32.48
N SER A 629 -19.48 -4.65 33.31
CA SER A 629 -19.85 -3.23 33.26
C SER A 629 -18.74 -2.34 32.68
N TRP A 630 -17.69 -2.92 32.10
CA TRP A 630 -16.46 -2.21 31.74
C TRP A 630 -16.71 -1.00 30.84
N GLU A 631 -17.49 -1.18 29.77
CA GLU A 631 -17.85 -0.13 28.80
C GLU A 631 -19.11 0.65 29.20
N THR A 632 -19.74 0.33 30.33
CA THR A 632 -21.02 0.91 30.77
C THR A 632 -20.90 1.52 32.18
N PRO A 633 -20.24 2.69 32.33
CA PRO A 633 -19.96 3.31 33.62
C PRO A 633 -21.19 3.89 34.35
N GLY A 634 -22.40 3.63 33.88
CA GLY A 634 -23.66 4.09 34.49
C GLY A 634 -24.23 5.38 33.90
N LYS A 635 -25.40 5.78 34.40
CA LYS A 635 -26.17 6.91 33.85
C LYS A 635 -25.45 8.24 34.07
N GLY A 636 -25.28 9.00 32.99
CA GLY A 636 -24.61 10.31 33.01
C GLY A 636 -23.08 10.23 33.02
N SER A 637 -22.53 9.03 32.94
CA SER A 637 -21.11 8.75 32.72
C SER A 637 -20.86 8.40 31.24
N PHE A 638 -19.61 8.49 30.81
CA PHE A 638 -19.19 8.27 29.42
C PHE A 638 -17.98 7.32 29.38
N TYR A 639 -17.85 6.58 28.29
CA TYR A 639 -16.71 5.70 27.99
C TYR A 639 -16.29 5.90 26.55
N ASP A 640 -14.98 5.92 26.30
CA ASP A 640 -14.39 5.93 24.98
C ASP A 640 -13.22 4.93 24.91
N ASP A 641 -13.25 4.05 23.90
CA ASP A 641 -12.08 3.33 23.38
C ASP A 641 -11.45 4.25 22.32
N VAL A 642 -10.38 4.95 22.69
CA VAL A 642 -9.95 6.15 21.96
C VAL A 642 -9.43 5.84 20.56
N GLY A 643 -8.88 4.64 20.36
CA GLY A 643 -8.39 4.18 19.06
C GLY A 643 -9.46 3.54 18.18
N ASN A 644 -10.70 3.40 18.64
CA ASN A 644 -11.74 2.68 17.93
C ASN A 644 -12.68 3.61 17.17
N VAL A 645 -12.87 3.36 15.88
CA VAL A 645 -13.63 4.24 14.98
C VAL A 645 -15.08 4.52 15.39
N TYR A 646 -15.77 3.64 16.11
CA TYR A 646 -17.15 3.91 16.55
C TYR A 646 -17.37 3.89 18.06
N LYS A 647 -16.38 3.40 18.84
CA LYS A 647 -16.40 3.46 20.31
C LYS A 647 -15.67 4.69 20.88
N SER A 648 -15.36 5.68 20.03
CA SER A 648 -14.70 6.95 20.40
C SER A 648 -15.56 8.20 20.11
N PRO A 649 -16.86 8.24 20.47
CA PRO A 649 -17.75 9.34 20.09
C PRO A 649 -17.28 10.73 20.54
N HIS A 650 -16.42 10.82 21.56
CA HIS A 650 -15.91 12.10 22.07
C HIS A 650 -14.50 12.45 21.57
N VAL A 651 -13.83 11.60 20.79
CA VAL A 651 -12.56 11.97 20.15
C VAL A 651 -12.83 12.96 19.02
N VAL A 652 -12.16 14.10 19.04
CA VAL A 652 -12.15 15.05 17.93
C VAL A 652 -11.28 14.48 16.82
N LYS A 653 -11.94 13.95 15.79
CA LYS A 653 -11.29 13.45 14.59
C LYS A 653 -10.95 14.63 13.70
N LEU A 654 -9.66 14.82 13.44
CA LEU A 654 -9.14 15.92 12.62
C LEU A 654 -9.38 15.66 11.12
N GLN A 655 -8.72 16.45 10.26
CA GLN A 655 -9.00 16.53 8.83
C GLN A 655 -8.99 15.16 8.14
N ALA A 656 -9.90 14.97 7.17
CA ALA A 656 -9.95 13.75 6.37
C ALA A 656 -8.62 13.54 5.59
N PRO A 657 -8.28 12.29 5.20
CA PRO A 657 -7.06 11.96 4.48
C PRO A 657 -6.84 12.76 3.19
N ASP A 658 -7.91 13.24 2.58
CA ASP A 658 -7.85 14.09 1.38
C ASP A 658 -7.12 15.42 1.63
N ASN A 659 -7.09 15.92 2.87
CA ASN A 659 -6.45 17.18 3.25
C ASN A 659 -5.14 16.99 4.04
N ASP A 660 -4.92 15.80 4.62
CA ASP A 660 -3.71 15.45 5.38
C ASP A 660 -3.23 14.02 5.03
N PRO A 661 -2.84 13.76 3.77
CA PRO A 661 -2.51 12.42 3.30
C PRO A 661 -1.22 11.85 3.91
N LEU A 662 -0.40 12.72 4.51
CA LEU A 662 0.87 12.36 5.18
C LEU A 662 0.75 12.26 6.70
N PHE A 663 -0.44 12.51 7.27
CA PHE A 663 -0.68 12.50 8.72
C PHE A 663 0.22 13.46 9.50
N GLU A 664 0.47 14.64 8.94
CA GLU A 664 1.31 15.68 9.56
C GLU A 664 0.53 16.54 10.57
N LEU A 665 -0.80 16.67 10.38
CA LEU A 665 -1.67 17.50 11.20
C LEU A 665 -2.56 16.67 12.14
N SER A 666 -2.87 15.44 11.75
CA SER A 666 -3.87 14.59 12.39
C SER A 666 -3.25 13.35 13.02
N ASP A 667 -3.59 13.09 14.29
CA ASP A 667 -3.22 11.82 14.94
C ASP A 667 -4.14 10.69 14.44
N ASN A 668 -3.59 9.49 14.26
CA ASN A 668 -4.30 8.31 13.78
C ASN A 668 -4.09 7.16 14.77
N PRO A 669 -5.10 6.31 15.03
CA PRO A 669 -4.93 5.18 15.93
C PRO A 669 -3.75 4.27 15.53
N GLY A 670 -2.86 4.04 16.48
CA GLY A 670 -1.81 3.04 16.43
C GLY A 670 -2.28 1.70 16.98
N PHE A 671 -1.79 0.62 16.39
CA PHE A 671 -2.15 -0.75 16.78
C PHE A 671 -0.93 -1.55 17.14
N ASP A 672 -0.89 -2.05 18.36
CA ASP A 672 0.22 -2.82 18.87
C ASP A 672 0.09 -4.31 18.50
N TRP A 673 1.23 -4.93 18.21
CA TRP A 673 1.31 -6.35 17.85
C TRP A 673 2.05 -7.11 18.95
N TRP A 674 1.28 -7.69 19.86
CA TRP A 674 1.83 -8.45 21.00
C TRP A 674 1.61 -9.94 20.83
N GLU A 675 2.57 -10.72 21.33
CA GLU A 675 2.51 -12.18 21.31
C GLU A 675 2.21 -12.73 19.90
N GLU A 676 2.88 -12.16 18.89
CA GLU A 676 2.68 -12.53 17.48
C GLU A 676 1.20 -12.44 17.02
N GLY A 677 0.43 -11.51 17.59
CA GLY A 677 -0.99 -11.29 17.28
C GLY A 677 -1.97 -12.06 18.18
N TYR A 678 -1.47 -12.96 19.02
CA TYR A 678 -2.27 -13.86 19.88
C TYR A 678 -2.49 -13.35 21.31
N SER A 679 -2.13 -12.10 21.60
CA SER A 679 -2.27 -11.58 22.96
C SER A 679 -3.72 -11.65 23.47
N LYS A 680 -3.86 -12.12 24.71
CA LYS A 680 -5.12 -12.19 25.46
C LYS A 680 -5.47 -10.86 26.14
N ALA A 681 -4.70 -9.80 25.92
CA ALA A 681 -5.04 -8.46 26.37
C ALA A 681 -6.41 -8.02 25.83
N ARG A 682 -7.06 -7.10 26.54
CA ARG A 682 -8.29 -6.46 26.06
C ARG A 682 -8.01 -5.79 24.71
N LEU A 683 -8.94 -5.89 23.75
CA LEU A 683 -8.72 -5.38 22.39
C LEU A 683 -8.42 -3.87 22.38
N SER A 684 -9.11 -3.09 23.21
CA SER A 684 -8.89 -1.65 23.36
C SER A 684 -7.53 -1.29 23.96
N TRP A 685 -6.81 -2.22 24.59
CA TRP A 685 -5.44 -1.97 25.08
C TRP A 685 -4.38 -2.08 23.99
N MET A 686 -4.73 -2.72 22.86
CA MET A 686 -3.86 -2.83 21.69
C MET A 686 -4.21 -1.80 20.60
N SER A 687 -5.25 -0.99 20.81
CA SER A 687 -5.64 0.14 19.97
C SER A 687 -5.43 1.42 20.76
N SER A 688 -4.50 2.27 20.33
CA SER A 688 -4.10 3.45 21.10
C SER A 688 -3.99 4.69 20.22
N MET A 689 -4.23 5.85 20.79
CA MET A 689 -3.84 7.12 20.18
C MET A 689 -2.71 7.72 20.98
N ARG A 690 -1.86 8.53 20.35
CA ARG A 690 -0.83 9.22 21.11
C ARG A 690 -1.52 10.29 21.95
N TRP A 691 -1.96 11.38 21.34
CA TRP A 691 -2.59 12.50 22.06
C TRP A 691 -3.90 12.92 21.41
N PRO A 692 -4.99 12.17 21.65
CA PRO A 692 -6.30 12.56 21.14
C PRO A 692 -6.74 13.88 21.78
N VAL A 693 -7.66 14.58 21.14
CA VAL A 693 -8.40 15.68 21.79
C VAL A 693 -9.79 15.15 22.08
N MET A 694 -10.24 15.20 23.34
CA MET A 694 -11.60 14.78 23.69
C MET A 694 -12.50 16.00 23.88
N GLN A 695 -13.74 15.88 23.43
CA GLN A 695 -14.78 16.89 23.61
C GLN A 695 -16.06 16.25 24.14
N TYR A 696 -16.35 16.48 25.41
CA TYR A 696 -17.62 16.12 26.04
C TYR A 696 -18.60 17.29 25.97
N ARG A 697 -19.88 16.98 25.79
CA ARG A 697 -21.00 17.93 25.75
C ARG A 697 -22.21 17.33 26.45
N GLY A 698 -23.08 18.17 27.00
CA GLY A 698 -24.28 17.74 27.72
C GLY A 698 -23.98 17.17 29.11
N LEU A 699 -22.90 17.62 29.75
CA LEU A 699 -22.61 17.30 31.15
C LEU A 699 -23.63 17.97 32.08
N ASP A 700 -23.92 17.34 33.22
CA ASP A 700 -24.78 17.91 34.26
C ASP A 700 -23.98 18.98 35.04
N PRO A 701 -24.36 20.27 34.95
CA PRO A 701 -23.63 21.36 35.61
C PRO A 701 -23.57 21.25 37.14
N GLY A 702 -24.49 20.50 37.75
CA GLY A 702 -24.56 20.29 39.20
C GLY A 702 -23.80 19.07 39.71
N ALA A 703 -23.32 18.20 38.80
CA ALA A 703 -22.66 16.97 39.17
C ALA A 703 -21.16 17.15 39.44
N ARG A 704 -20.56 16.18 40.15
CA ARG A 704 -19.11 16.01 40.20
C ARG A 704 -18.70 14.87 39.27
N TYR A 705 -17.56 15.04 38.62
CA TYR A 705 -17.02 14.07 37.69
C TYR A 705 -15.60 13.68 38.11
N ILE A 706 -15.27 12.41 37.87
CA ILE A 706 -13.90 11.90 37.91
C ILE A 706 -13.55 11.34 36.53
N ILE A 707 -12.30 11.46 36.13
CA ILE A 707 -11.79 10.81 34.93
C ILE A 707 -11.06 9.54 35.37
N ARG A 708 -11.37 8.42 34.72
CA ARG A 708 -10.53 7.23 34.73
C ARG A 708 -9.89 7.09 33.37
N LEU A 709 -8.63 6.68 33.32
CA LEU A 709 -7.95 6.46 32.05
C LEU A 709 -6.95 5.30 32.13
N THR A 710 -6.68 4.69 30.99
CA THR A 710 -5.62 3.68 30.83
C THR A 710 -4.87 3.87 29.51
N GLY A 711 -3.61 3.45 29.48
CA GLY A 711 -2.77 3.36 28.27
C GLY A 711 -1.33 3.78 28.52
N VAL A 712 -0.36 3.22 27.77
CA VAL A 712 1.10 3.14 28.06
C VAL A 712 1.80 4.46 28.40
N GLY A 713 2.79 4.41 29.32
CA GLY A 713 3.71 5.51 29.61
C GLY A 713 3.17 6.63 30.52
N GLU A 714 3.80 7.80 30.47
CA GLU A 714 3.53 8.97 31.31
C GLU A 714 3.17 10.22 30.49
N PHE A 715 2.16 10.96 30.93
CA PHE A 715 1.69 12.17 30.24
C PHE A 715 1.07 13.17 31.22
N TYR A 716 0.99 14.42 30.78
CA TYR A 716 0.23 15.47 31.46
C TYR A 716 -1.17 15.56 30.88
N THR A 717 -2.19 15.52 31.74
CA THR A 717 -3.60 15.66 31.32
C THR A 717 -4.09 17.07 31.66
N TYR A 718 -4.79 17.69 30.73
CA TYR A 718 -5.39 19.01 30.90
C TYR A 718 -6.89 18.94 30.62
N ALA A 719 -7.67 19.66 31.44
CA ALA A 719 -9.10 19.90 31.25
C ALA A 719 -9.32 21.41 31.06
N ASP A 720 -9.87 21.79 29.91
CA ASP A 720 -10.06 23.20 29.49
C ASP A 720 -8.82 24.07 29.70
N GLY A 721 -7.64 23.50 29.42
CA GLY A 721 -6.34 24.15 29.57
C GLY A 721 -5.78 24.16 30.99
N GLN A 722 -6.52 23.67 32.00
CA GLN A 722 -6.03 23.53 33.37
C GLN A 722 -5.43 22.13 33.59
N PRO A 723 -4.22 22.01 34.17
CA PRO A 723 -3.63 20.69 34.44
C PRO A 723 -4.44 19.95 35.51
N LEU A 724 -4.59 18.64 35.34
CA LEU A 724 -5.17 17.74 36.33
C LEU A 724 -4.07 16.94 37.04
N GLU A 725 -4.21 16.77 38.35
CA GLU A 725 -3.31 15.94 39.16
C GLU A 725 -3.86 14.52 39.29
N ALA A 726 -2.99 13.54 39.04
CA ALA A 726 -3.31 12.12 39.21
C ALA A 726 -3.49 11.78 40.69
N VAL A 727 -4.63 11.17 41.01
CA VAL A 727 -4.95 10.65 42.36
C VAL A 727 -4.28 9.30 42.59
N THR A 728 -4.05 8.55 41.51
CA THR A 728 -3.37 7.25 41.52
C THR A 728 -2.16 7.25 40.57
N GLU A 729 -1.08 6.57 40.97
CA GLU A 729 0.06 6.32 40.10
C GLU A 729 -0.20 5.12 39.18
N ARG A 730 0.45 5.10 38.02
CA ARG A 730 0.40 4.00 37.05
C ARG A 730 1.75 3.34 36.89
N LYS A 731 1.73 2.02 36.70
CA LYS A 731 2.92 1.20 36.45
C LYS A 731 2.80 0.37 35.16
N GLU A 732 1.60 -0.10 34.79
CA GLU A 732 1.44 -1.07 33.69
C GLU A 732 0.22 -0.88 32.76
N THR A 733 0.31 -1.53 31.59
CA THR A 733 -0.77 -2.17 30.81
C THR A 733 -2.15 -2.34 31.46
N GLY A 734 -3.17 -1.52 31.22
CA GLY A 734 -4.54 -1.78 31.71
C GLY A 734 -4.82 -1.37 33.16
N GLU A 735 -3.82 -0.81 33.87
CA GLU A 735 -4.07 -0.12 35.13
C GLU A 735 -4.79 1.21 34.91
N ILE A 736 -5.60 1.61 35.90
CA ILE A 736 -6.47 2.79 35.83
C ILE A 736 -5.84 3.93 36.64
N ILE A 737 -5.66 5.07 35.97
CA ILE A 737 -5.38 6.36 36.62
C ILE A 737 -6.70 7.06 36.90
N GLU A 738 -6.88 7.58 38.11
CA GLU A 738 -7.98 8.47 38.47
C GLU A 738 -7.51 9.92 38.54
N LEU A 739 -8.30 10.83 37.97
CA LEU A 739 -8.10 12.28 38.01
C LEU A 739 -9.40 12.94 38.48
N ASP A 740 -9.29 13.85 39.44
CA ASP A 740 -10.41 14.67 39.88
C ASP A 740 -10.69 15.79 38.87
N VAL A 741 -11.96 16.00 38.50
CA VAL A 741 -12.36 17.14 37.65
C VAL A 741 -12.94 18.25 38.53
N PRO A 742 -12.29 19.43 38.61
CA PRO A 742 -12.86 20.57 39.33
C PRO A 742 -14.25 20.92 38.80
N ARG A 743 -15.23 21.03 39.72
CA ARG A 743 -16.63 21.32 39.34
C ARG A 743 -16.79 22.57 38.49
N THR A 744 -15.89 23.54 38.62
CA THR A 744 -15.91 24.78 37.82
C THR A 744 -15.72 24.52 36.33
N LEU A 745 -15.02 23.45 35.95
CA LEU A 745 -14.73 23.13 34.55
C LEU A 745 -15.92 22.50 33.82
N THR A 746 -16.89 21.93 34.53
CA THR A 746 -18.05 21.26 33.91
C THR A 746 -19.35 22.09 33.99
N ARG A 747 -19.31 23.32 34.53
CA ARG A 747 -20.51 24.15 34.79
C ARG A 747 -21.24 24.61 33.54
N ASP A 748 -20.54 24.73 32.42
CA ASP A 748 -21.15 25.11 31.14
C ASP A 748 -21.72 23.90 30.37
N GLY A 749 -21.64 22.70 30.96
CA GLY A 749 -22.12 21.46 30.36
C GLY A 749 -21.16 20.87 29.33
N THR A 750 -19.93 21.37 29.23
CA THR A 750 -18.90 20.85 28.33
C THR A 750 -17.61 20.56 29.10
N LEU A 751 -16.71 19.79 28.47
CA LEU A 751 -15.36 19.54 28.98
C LEU A 751 -14.47 19.16 27.81
N ARG A 752 -13.35 19.86 27.63
CA ARG A 752 -12.33 19.51 26.65
C ARG A 752 -11.11 18.92 27.34
N LEU A 753 -10.68 17.74 26.92
CA LEU A 753 -9.47 17.09 27.43
C LEU A 753 -8.37 17.07 26.37
N THR A 754 -7.14 17.33 26.81
CA THR A 754 -5.94 17.28 25.98
C THR A 754 -4.77 16.72 26.78
N TRP A 755 -3.76 16.19 26.08
CA TRP A 755 -2.58 15.60 26.68
C TRP A 755 -1.30 16.22 26.15
N GLN A 756 -0.24 16.19 26.97
CA GLN A 756 1.10 16.58 26.55
C GLN A 756 2.13 15.53 26.96
N ASN A 757 3.09 15.33 26.06
CA ASN A 757 4.24 14.45 26.24
C ASN A 757 5.16 14.92 27.37
N LYS A 758 5.74 13.96 28.10
CA LYS A 758 7.05 14.14 28.73
C LYS A 758 8.14 13.95 27.66
N ASP A 759 9.38 14.35 27.92
CA ASP A 759 10.46 14.19 26.92
C ASP A 759 10.84 12.71 26.72
N GLU A 760 10.36 12.11 25.63
CA GLU A 760 10.54 10.70 25.27
C GLU A 760 11.51 10.47 24.11
N ARG A 761 12.29 11.49 23.71
CA ARG A 761 13.18 11.38 22.53
C ARG A 761 14.25 10.29 22.68
N HIS A 762 14.50 9.83 23.90
CA HIS A 762 15.43 8.76 24.25
C HIS A 762 14.82 7.35 24.12
N LEU A 763 13.50 7.23 23.92
CA LEU A 763 12.78 5.95 23.83
C LEU A 763 12.50 5.56 22.39
N ASN A 764 12.44 4.25 22.12
CA ASN A 764 11.93 3.76 20.86
C ASN A 764 10.45 4.17 20.69
N TRP A 765 10.00 4.47 19.47
CA TRP A 765 8.62 4.90 19.21
C TRP A 765 7.56 3.88 19.70
N ARG A 766 7.89 2.59 19.77
CA ARG A 766 7.02 1.54 20.33
C ARG A 766 6.83 1.65 21.84
N GLN A 767 7.70 2.38 22.53
CA GLN A 767 7.68 2.62 23.97
C GLN A 767 7.12 3.99 24.33
N HIS A 768 6.83 4.84 23.34
CA HIS A 768 6.24 6.16 23.57
C HIS A 768 4.88 6.03 24.25
N SER A 769 4.56 7.02 25.08
CA SER A 769 3.31 7.06 25.83
C SER A 769 2.10 7.23 24.92
N ARG A 770 0.98 6.59 25.27
CA ARG A 770 -0.25 6.52 24.48
C ARG A 770 -1.47 6.32 25.38
N LEU A 771 -2.63 6.75 24.91
CA LEU A 771 -3.92 6.53 25.57
C LEU A 771 -4.70 5.40 24.88
N ASN A 772 -5.36 4.55 25.66
CA ASN A 772 -6.18 3.43 25.18
C ASN A 772 -7.67 3.62 25.47
N GLU A 773 -8.01 3.87 26.73
CA GLU A 773 -9.41 4.03 27.16
C GLU A 773 -9.56 5.20 28.13
N ILE A 774 -10.73 5.81 28.12
CA ILE A 774 -11.10 6.86 29.06
C ILE A 774 -12.56 6.71 29.49
N TRP A 775 -12.81 6.99 30.76
CA TRP A 775 -14.15 7.12 31.32
C TRP A 775 -14.28 8.48 31.98
N LEU A 776 -15.38 9.17 31.71
CA LEU A 776 -15.81 10.34 32.48
C LEU A 776 -16.97 9.90 33.36
N ILE A 777 -16.71 9.69 34.65
CA ILE A 777 -17.65 9.07 35.59
C ILE A 777 -18.34 10.16 36.38
N LYS A 778 -19.66 10.17 36.33
CA LYS A 778 -20.50 10.99 37.21
C LYS A 778 -20.54 10.35 38.59
N GLU A 779 -20.10 11.08 39.61
CA GLU A 779 -20.23 10.63 40.99
C GLU A 779 -21.70 10.66 41.44
N ALA A 780 -22.11 9.62 42.17
CA ALA A 780 -23.38 9.65 42.89
C ALA A 780 -23.27 10.67 44.04
N LEU A 781 -24.23 11.60 44.09
CA LEU A 781 -24.33 12.58 45.17
C LEU A 781 -24.69 11.94 46.52
#